data_AF-A0AAZ3RD01-F1
#
_entry.id   AF-A0AAZ3RD01-F1
#
_cell.length_a   1.000
_cell.length_b   1.000
_cell.length_c   1.000
_cell.angle_alpha   90.00
_cell.angle_beta   90.00
_cell.angle_gamma   90.00
#
_symmetry.space_group_name_H-M   'P 1'
#
loop_
_entity.id
_entity.type
_entity.pdbx_description
1 polymer ?
#
loop_
_entity_poly.entity_id
_entity_poly.type
_entity_poly.pdbx_seq_one_letter_code
_entity_poly.pdbx_strand_id
1 'polypeptide(L)'
;MSTQKDIRLPPLSSFERLSSECQHNAEKRTGRQVAIGGPGSCRASTRVGCTSGYLSTWPAHVTSQVVQQGRRHTSGGEIRNHGCGDDFGGPVGKPRFLEQLESYLKKELQALDLQQPKVQERKLQAYREVFGCFIEDFKTYKPLLCAIKNEYEITLAYLRDQIRELEPLRARLVVVSEQCEKRILGLREEERVEIRALKQERQHRQKVIENMRETQSSLQTQVCCLQADLAAQYLMYREECDARKLLIANISSMSYGPDEEPEEEQEEVEIEDPVKEKLALKVCREDLTKAQVELNRLHAEYGDVVPRRDWETLDHTHKENLLKLETLQKDFDQMKAEYDTLLEVHKQVTTQRDSLQGELEGFKEASTPRPEWEQCADVLGGSERWADLSQGQSSQRRLEILLAELGGKNSEFFTGLGTSDDVPIYLRYEGQLKNHRLKKNAVVRILKEVWKEKVMEDGRRNESSNLPEFLQQHLERQYGEKAGEWAYSLVEGIRQHQKDDSVSLFNDILTGKVDESVYHGQTHLLSNLLKVLIQGDSTESGLLSVQDFRDNLQMAFPLKRAQDIDELVTTAQAELDNNGGSLPYQRLYTEDADGKHKDFLNLVKKQASTERHMYISQLRTQLGGKGEVTVADLRAAFKNIDPSLDAITLDWVLTMAFQIHQGELEQHTTQMDTELALQHLLAIDVTRAGPAPQQD
;
A
#
# COMPACT_ATOMS: atom_id res chain seq x y z
N MET A 1 -26.29 10.02 -28.04
CA MET A 1 -27.48 9.77 -27.19
C MET A 1 -27.51 8.30 -26.80
N SER A 2 -27.09 7.97 -25.58
CA SER A 2 -27.85 7.16 -24.63
C SER A 2 -26.98 7.01 -23.38
N THR A 3 -27.56 7.38 -22.25
CA THR A 3 -26.95 7.57 -20.93
C THR A 3 -26.48 6.24 -20.32
N GLN A 4 -25.20 6.16 -19.98
CA GLN A 4 -24.61 5.05 -19.23
C GLN A 4 -25.01 5.21 -17.76
N LYS A 5 -25.88 4.32 -17.27
CA LYS A 5 -26.31 4.26 -15.86
C LYS A 5 -25.23 3.54 -15.06
N ASP A 6 -24.61 4.24 -14.12
CA ASP A 6 -23.74 3.66 -13.10
C ASP A 6 -24.51 2.64 -12.26
N ILE A 7 -24.07 1.38 -12.31
CA ILE A 7 -24.56 0.31 -11.45
C ILE A 7 -23.69 0.30 -10.20
N ARG A 8 -24.14 0.98 -9.14
CA ARG A 8 -23.57 0.83 -7.78
C ARG A 8 -23.96 -0.54 -7.22
N LEU A 9 -22.97 -1.35 -6.85
CA LEU A 9 -23.17 -2.60 -6.11
C LEU A 9 -23.21 -2.32 -4.58
N PRO A 10 -24.01 -3.07 -3.80
CA PRO A 10 -24.15 -2.86 -2.37
C PRO A 10 -22.95 -3.43 -1.59
N PRO A 11 -22.71 -2.99 -0.33
CA PRO A 11 -21.64 -3.53 0.49
C PRO A 11 -21.95 -4.96 0.93
N LEU A 12 -20.99 -5.87 0.75
CA LEU A 12 -21.14 -7.27 1.16
C LEU A 12 -21.15 -7.39 2.69
N SER A 13 -22.27 -7.90 3.19
CA SER A 13 -22.44 -8.40 4.55
C SER A 13 -21.54 -9.61 4.78
N SER A 14 -20.84 -9.61 5.91
CA SER A 14 -20.11 -10.74 6.49
C SER A 14 -20.95 -12.02 6.46
N PHE A 15 -20.46 -13.04 5.75
CA PHE A 15 -21.06 -14.38 5.72
C PHE A 15 -20.74 -15.12 7.01
N GLU A 16 -21.75 -15.29 7.86
CA GLU A 16 -21.72 -16.23 8.99
C GLU A 16 -21.74 -17.67 8.46
N ARG A 17 -20.80 -18.49 8.95
CA ARG A 17 -20.75 -19.92 8.66
C ARG A 17 -21.93 -20.63 9.31
N LEU A 18 -22.80 -21.22 8.49
CA LEU A 18 -23.58 -22.40 8.87
C LEU A 18 -22.91 -23.61 8.23
N SER A 19 -22.41 -24.53 9.04
CA SER A 19 -22.10 -25.91 8.61
C SER A 19 -22.67 -26.86 9.65
N SER A 20 -23.73 -27.55 9.23
CA SER A 20 -24.35 -28.66 9.96
C SER A 20 -23.63 -29.97 9.62
N GLU A 21 -23.56 -30.81 10.64
CA GLU A 21 -22.79 -32.05 10.79
C GLU A 21 -23.19 -33.19 9.84
N CYS A 22 -22.24 -34.08 9.55
CA CYS A 22 -22.49 -35.51 9.42
C CYS A 22 -21.49 -36.29 10.30
N GLN A 23 -22.05 -37.11 11.18
CA GLN A 23 -21.38 -38.00 12.11
C GLN A 23 -20.97 -39.31 11.42
N HIS A 24 -19.83 -39.89 11.80
CA HIS A 24 -19.81 -41.17 12.51
C HIS A 24 -18.41 -41.61 12.97
N ASN A 25 -18.36 -41.97 14.26
CA ASN A 25 -17.65 -43.06 14.94
C ASN A 25 -16.11 -43.20 14.75
N ALA A 26 -15.28 -43.51 15.74
CA ALA A 26 -15.28 -43.66 17.20
C ALA A 26 -14.11 -44.62 17.45
N GLU A 27 -13.03 -44.18 18.12
CA GLU A 27 -12.11 -45.13 18.75
C GLU A 27 -11.39 -44.50 19.95
N LYS A 28 -10.89 -45.39 20.81
CA LYS A 28 -10.93 -45.31 22.27
C LYS A 28 -9.65 -44.74 22.92
N ARG A 29 -9.91 -44.17 24.10
CA ARG A 29 -9.21 -44.36 25.40
C ARG A 29 -8.09 -43.41 25.87
N THR A 30 -8.35 -42.94 27.10
CA THR A 30 -7.50 -42.72 28.29
C THR A 30 -6.71 -41.41 28.45
N GLY A 31 -7.05 -40.64 29.50
CA GLY A 31 -6.08 -39.75 30.17
C GLY A 31 -6.60 -38.53 30.94
N ARG A 32 -7.22 -38.75 32.12
CA ARG A 32 -7.17 -37.94 33.36
C ARG A 32 -7.49 -36.42 33.37
N GLN A 33 -8.52 -36.09 34.18
CA GLN A 33 -8.93 -34.76 34.67
C GLN A 33 -7.98 -34.18 35.74
N VAL A 34 -7.84 -32.84 35.76
CA VAL A 34 -7.86 -31.97 36.97
C VAL A 34 -8.52 -30.61 36.63
N ALA A 35 -9.14 -30.01 37.65
CA ALA A 35 -10.16 -28.96 37.78
C ALA A 35 -9.89 -27.54 37.19
N ILE A 36 -10.91 -26.86 36.62
CA ILE A 36 -11.90 -25.84 37.13
C ILE A 36 -11.37 -24.40 37.28
N GLY A 37 -12.03 -23.47 36.56
CA GLY A 37 -12.13 -22.04 36.87
C GLY A 37 -13.18 -21.37 35.96
N GLY A 38 -14.37 -21.06 36.49
CA GLY A 38 -15.49 -20.49 35.73
C GLY A 38 -15.43 -18.96 35.54
N PRO A 39 -16.28 -18.40 34.65
CA PRO A 39 -16.31 -16.97 34.34
C PRO A 39 -17.33 -16.20 35.18
N GLY A 40 -16.94 -14.99 35.58
CA GLY A 40 -17.80 -13.99 36.21
C GLY A 40 -18.50 -13.11 35.18
N SER A 41 -19.82 -13.00 35.32
CA SER A 41 -20.71 -12.05 34.66
C SER A 41 -20.68 -10.70 35.38
N CYS A 42 -20.68 -9.59 34.64
CA CYS A 42 -20.98 -8.26 35.16
C CYS A 42 -22.24 -7.69 34.49
N ARG A 43 -23.10 -7.17 35.36
CA ARG A 43 -24.40 -6.53 35.12
C ARG A 43 -24.26 -5.20 34.37
N ALA A 44 -25.35 -4.76 33.74
CA ALA A 44 -25.74 -3.36 33.75
C ALA A 44 -27.25 -3.25 34.04
N SER A 45 -27.56 -2.33 34.94
CA SER A 45 -28.89 -1.96 35.42
C SER A 45 -29.23 -0.59 34.83
N THR A 46 -30.44 -0.43 34.32
CA THR A 46 -31.03 0.90 34.06
C THR A 46 -32.05 1.16 35.17
N ARG A 47 -31.80 2.20 35.97
CA ARG A 47 -32.77 2.79 36.89
C ARG A 47 -33.62 3.79 36.11
N VAL A 48 -34.93 3.57 36.09
CA VAL A 48 -35.94 4.62 35.94
C VAL A 48 -36.60 4.77 37.31
N GLY A 49 -36.69 6.01 37.78
CA GLY A 49 -37.28 6.34 39.08
C GLY A 49 -38.79 6.12 39.07
N CYS A 50 -39.27 5.43 40.11
CA CYS A 50 -40.67 5.52 40.52
C CYS A 50 -40.73 5.46 42.05
N THR A 51 -41.62 6.27 42.59
CA THR A 51 -41.74 6.70 43.97
C THR A 51 -42.03 5.56 44.96
N SER A 52 -41.26 5.57 46.06
CA SER A 52 -41.57 5.09 47.41
C SER A 52 -42.78 4.15 47.60
N GLY A 53 -42.48 2.87 47.82
CA GLY A 53 -43.30 1.96 48.61
C GLY A 53 -42.40 1.23 49.60
N TYR A 54 -42.28 1.75 50.82
CA TYR A 54 -41.57 1.10 51.92
C TYR A 54 -42.26 -0.24 52.26
N LEU A 55 -41.52 -1.35 52.17
CA LEU A 55 -41.86 -2.62 52.83
C LEU A 55 -40.65 -3.05 53.65
N SER A 56 -40.91 -3.26 54.94
CA SER A 56 -39.94 -3.42 56.01
C SER A 56 -39.10 -4.69 55.92
N THR A 57 -37.91 -4.54 56.50
CA THR A 57 -36.82 -5.46 56.81
C THR A 57 -37.18 -6.78 57.53
N TRP A 58 -36.62 -7.89 57.00
CA TRP A 58 -36.14 -9.13 57.66
C TRP A 58 -37.10 -10.33 57.94
N PRO A 59 -36.57 -11.59 58.03
CA PRO A 59 -35.16 -11.96 58.06
C PRO A 59 -34.61 -12.87 56.94
N ALA A 60 -33.31 -12.67 56.72
CA ALA A 60 -32.41 -13.50 55.94
C ALA A 60 -32.12 -14.85 56.63
N HIS A 61 -31.43 -15.71 55.86
CA HIS A 61 -30.92 -17.06 56.16
C HIS A 61 -31.88 -18.20 55.84
N VAL A 62 -31.78 -18.75 54.61
CA VAL A 62 -31.39 -20.16 54.40
C VAL A 62 -30.72 -20.25 53.02
N THR A 63 -29.42 -20.50 53.04
CA THR A 63 -28.60 -20.85 51.88
C THR A 63 -28.93 -22.28 51.47
N SER A 64 -29.63 -22.50 50.35
CA SER A 64 -29.74 -23.86 49.77
C SER A 64 -28.59 -24.10 48.80
N GLN A 65 -27.47 -24.58 49.35
CA GLN A 65 -26.48 -25.33 48.59
C GLN A 65 -27.13 -26.63 48.10
N VAL A 66 -27.16 -26.81 46.79
CA VAL A 66 -27.43 -28.10 46.15
C VAL A 66 -26.17 -28.95 46.32
N VAL A 67 -26.18 -29.89 47.26
CA VAL A 67 -25.14 -30.92 47.41
C VAL A 67 -25.58 -32.19 46.69
N GLN A 68 -24.73 -32.60 45.75
CA GLN A 68 -24.75 -33.87 45.04
C GLN A 68 -24.67 -35.05 46.03
N GLN A 69 -25.49 -36.07 45.81
CA GLN A 69 -25.42 -37.33 46.54
C GLN A 69 -24.15 -38.12 46.16
N GLY A 70 -23.20 -38.19 47.09
CA GLY A 70 -22.08 -39.14 47.08
C GLY A 70 -22.18 -40.09 48.27
N ARG A 71 -22.21 -41.39 48.00
CA ARG A 71 -22.36 -42.49 48.95
C ARG A 71 -21.16 -42.66 49.91
N ARG A 72 -21.48 -43.05 51.16
CA ARG A 72 -20.96 -44.19 51.99
C ARG A 72 -20.21 -43.90 53.31
N HIS A 73 -20.71 -44.63 54.33
CA HIS A 73 -20.02 -45.38 55.41
C HIS A 73 -19.77 -44.74 56.79
N THR A 74 -20.59 -45.24 57.74
CA THR A 74 -20.28 -45.83 59.07
C THR A 74 -19.54 -45.06 60.17
N SER A 75 -20.20 -45.09 61.34
CA SER A 75 -19.69 -45.40 62.69
C SER A 75 -19.31 -44.25 63.63
N GLY A 76 -19.74 -44.41 64.89
CA GLY A 76 -19.09 -43.83 66.08
C GLY A 76 -19.91 -42.78 66.82
N GLY A 77 -20.59 -43.18 67.89
CA GLY A 77 -21.31 -42.28 68.81
C GLY A 77 -20.41 -41.46 69.73
N GLU A 78 -20.97 -40.45 70.40
CA GLU A 78 -21.37 -40.51 71.81
C GLU A 78 -21.80 -39.12 72.35
N ILE A 79 -23.06 -39.06 72.80
CA ILE A 79 -23.59 -38.52 74.07
C ILE A 79 -23.00 -37.21 74.67
N ARG A 80 -23.86 -36.17 74.84
CA ARG A 80 -24.45 -35.73 76.15
C ARG A 80 -25.20 -34.37 76.12
N ASN A 81 -26.49 -34.45 76.49
CA ASN A 81 -27.24 -33.69 77.52
C ASN A 81 -27.37 -32.13 77.40
N HIS A 82 -28.47 -31.44 77.74
CA HIS A 82 -29.65 -31.66 78.62
C HIS A 82 -30.80 -30.63 78.32
N GLY A 83 -32.07 -31.03 78.59
CA GLY A 83 -33.20 -30.17 79.03
C GLY A 83 -34.11 -29.58 77.92
N CYS A 84 -35.20 -30.23 77.48
CA CYS A 84 -36.53 -30.46 78.09
C CYS A 84 -37.43 -29.21 78.20
N GLY A 85 -38.51 -29.20 77.41
CA GLY A 85 -39.67 -28.30 77.50
C GLY A 85 -40.49 -28.23 76.19
N ASP A 86 -41.34 -29.24 75.95
CA ASP A 86 -42.41 -29.35 74.93
C ASP A 86 -43.21 -28.02 74.73
N ASP A 87 -43.77 -27.63 73.58
CA ASP A 87 -44.66 -28.39 72.69
C ASP A 87 -44.91 -27.62 71.35
N PHE A 88 -45.19 -28.36 70.27
CA PHE A 88 -45.57 -27.97 68.88
C PHE A 88 -44.48 -27.53 67.89
N GLY A 89 -43.74 -28.51 67.35
CA GLY A 89 -42.90 -28.36 66.15
C GLY A 89 -42.82 -29.64 65.33
N GLY A 90 -43.93 -30.07 64.71
CA GLY A 90 -43.89 -31.14 63.71
C GLY A 90 -43.33 -30.64 62.38
N PRO A 91 -42.66 -31.47 61.56
CA PRO A 91 -42.24 -31.08 60.22
C PRO A 91 -43.51 -30.86 59.39
N VAL A 92 -43.79 -29.61 59.02
CA VAL A 92 -44.91 -29.30 58.12
C VAL A 92 -44.58 -29.95 56.77
N GLY A 93 -45.20 -31.11 56.52
CA GLY A 93 -45.13 -31.78 55.22
C GLY A 93 -45.57 -30.80 54.13
N LYS A 94 -44.98 -30.92 52.93
CA LYS A 94 -45.36 -30.10 51.78
C LYS A 94 -46.89 -30.08 51.65
N PRO A 95 -47.52 -28.92 51.40
CA PRO A 95 -48.95 -28.84 51.22
C PRO A 95 -49.40 -29.80 50.10
N ARG A 96 -50.39 -30.66 50.38
CA ARG A 96 -50.87 -31.68 49.43
C ARG A 96 -51.23 -31.10 48.06
N PHE A 97 -51.72 -29.86 48.02
CA PHE A 97 -52.04 -29.16 46.79
C PHE A 97 -50.81 -28.83 45.93
N LEU A 98 -49.70 -28.43 46.54
CA LEU A 98 -48.44 -28.18 45.84
C LEU A 98 -47.86 -29.48 45.27
N GLU A 99 -47.95 -30.58 46.03
CA GLU A 99 -47.53 -31.90 45.55
C GLU A 99 -48.37 -32.38 44.37
N GLN A 100 -49.68 -32.09 44.38
CA GLN A 100 -50.58 -32.39 43.27
C GLN A 100 -50.22 -31.59 42.01
N LEU A 101 -50.01 -30.27 42.12
CA LEU A 101 -49.58 -29.42 40.99
C LEU A 101 -48.20 -29.81 40.45
N GLU A 102 -47.22 -30.08 41.32
CA GLU A 102 -45.90 -30.56 40.91
C GLU A 102 -45.99 -31.92 40.19
N SER A 103 -46.86 -32.81 40.65
CA SER A 103 -47.07 -34.13 40.02
C SER A 103 -47.78 -34.02 38.67
N TYR A 104 -48.75 -33.10 38.54
CA TYR A 104 -49.45 -32.83 37.29
C TYR A 104 -48.51 -32.22 36.25
N LEU A 105 -47.74 -31.20 36.63
CA LEU A 105 -46.72 -30.59 35.77
C LEU A 105 -45.69 -31.62 35.29
N LYS A 106 -45.20 -32.50 36.19
CA LYS A 106 -44.23 -33.54 35.81
C LYS A 106 -44.83 -34.55 34.82
N LYS A 107 -46.09 -34.93 34.99
CA LYS A 107 -46.79 -35.84 34.06
C LYS A 107 -46.99 -35.20 32.69
N GLU A 108 -47.47 -33.96 32.63
CA GLU A 108 -47.67 -33.23 31.37
C GLU A 108 -46.33 -33.00 30.65
N LEU A 109 -45.26 -32.65 31.37
CA LEU A 109 -43.93 -32.48 30.78
C LEU A 109 -43.29 -33.80 30.31
N GLN A 110 -43.60 -34.92 30.96
CA GLN A 110 -43.13 -36.26 30.55
C GLN A 110 -43.93 -36.82 29.36
N ALA A 111 -45.16 -36.36 29.16
CA ALA A 111 -46.00 -36.73 28.02
C ALA A 111 -45.64 -35.96 26.73
N LEU A 112 -44.81 -34.91 26.81
CA LEU A 112 -44.36 -34.15 25.64
C LEU A 112 -43.25 -34.90 24.88
N ASP A 113 -43.52 -35.20 23.61
CA ASP A 113 -42.54 -35.74 22.68
C ASP A 113 -41.55 -34.64 22.23
N LEU A 114 -40.26 -34.86 22.47
CA LEU A 114 -39.17 -33.89 22.24
C LEU A 114 -38.85 -33.69 20.75
N GLN A 115 -39.38 -34.52 19.86
CA GLN A 115 -39.08 -34.50 18.42
C GLN A 115 -40.08 -33.67 17.60
N GLN A 116 -41.17 -33.16 18.18
CA GLN A 116 -42.18 -32.41 17.43
C GLN A 116 -41.85 -30.90 17.33
N PRO A 117 -42.07 -30.24 16.19
CA PRO A 117 -41.95 -28.78 16.11
C PRO A 117 -42.91 -28.12 17.12
N LYS A 118 -42.46 -27.04 17.79
CA LYS A 118 -43.18 -26.30 18.85
C LYS A 118 -43.18 -26.92 20.26
N VAL A 119 -42.21 -27.79 20.59
CA VAL A 119 -42.03 -28.33 21.96
C VAL A 119 -42.04 -27.23 23.02
N GLN A 120 -41.36 -26.11 22.77
CA GLN A 120 -41.27 -25.00 23.72
C GLN A 120 -42.62 -24.31 23.95
N GLU A 121 -43.49 -24.23 22.94
CA GLU A 121 -44.84 -23.64 23.08
C GLU A 121 -45.77 -24.57 23.88
N ARG A 122 -45.68 -25.89 23.65
CA ARG A 122 -46.45 -26.88 24.42
C ARG A 122 -45.98 -27.00 25.87
N LYS A 123 -44.67 -26.91 26.09
CA LYS A 123 -44.08 -26.79 27.43
C LYS A 123 -44.64 -25.57 28.15
N LEU A 124 -44.62 -24.41 27.50
CA LEU A 124 -45.18 -23.16 28.05
C LEU A 124 -46.68 -23.29 28.37
N GLN A 125 -47.45 -24.02 27.55
CA GLN A 125 -48.87 -24.28 27.79
C GLN A 125 -49.11 -25.06 29.10
N ALA A 126 -48.36 -26.14 29.35
CA ALA A 126 -48.45 -26.89 30.61
C ALA A 126 -48.12 -26.01 31.83
N TYR A 127 -47.11 -25.12 31.73
CA TYR A 127 -46.81 -24.16 32.79
C TYR A 127 -47.92 -23.11 32.98
N ARG A 128 -48.59 -22.67 31.91
CA ARG A 128 -49.71 -21.71 31.98
C ARG A 128 -50.94 -22.29 32.67
N GLU A 129 -51.23 -23.56 32.43
CA GLU A 129 -52.35 -24.28 33.04
C GLU A 129 -52.09 -24.51 34.53
N VAL A 130 -50.88 -24.97 34.89
CA VAL A 130 -50.46 -25.12 36.30
C VAL A 130 -50.46 -23.78 37.02
N PHE A 131 -50.00 -22.71 36.38
CA PHE A 131 -50.04 -21.36 36.94
C PHE A 131 -51.48 -20.84 37.07
N GLY A 132 -52.39 -21.21 36.16
CA GLY A 132 -53.82 -20.95 36.28
C GLY A 132 -54.43 -21.60 37.52
N CYS A 133 -54.23 -22.92 37.66
CA CYS A 133 -54.70 -23.67 38.84
C CYS A 133 -54.08 -23.13 40.15
N PHE A 134 -52.80 -22.74 40.12
CA PHE A 134 -52.14 -22.13 41.26
C PHE A 134 -52.79 -20.79 41.66
N ILE A 135 -53.13 -19.94 40.70
CA ILE A 135 -53.77 -18.64 40.95
C ILE A 135 -55.20 -18.79 41.48
N GLU A 136 -55.93 -19.81 41.01
CA GLU A 136 -57.33 -20.05 41.42
C GLU A 136 -57.50 -20.34 42.91
N ASP A 137 -56.51 -20.98 43.53
CA ASP A 137 -56.49 -21.38 44.93
C ASP A 137 -56.18 -20.21 45.90
N PHE A 138 -55.61 -19.11 45.41
CA PHE A 138 -55.42 -17.91 46.23
C PHE A 138 -56.69 -17.05 46.23
N LYS A 139 -57.19 -16.71 47.42
CA LYS A 139 -58.40 -15.86 47.55
C LYS A 139 -58.08 -14.37 47.56
N THR A 140 -56.95 -13.96 48.15
CA THR A 140 -56.57 -12.56 48.39
C THR A 140 -55.71 -11.97 47.27
N TYR A 141 -54.78 -12.74 46.70
CA TYR A 141 -53.81 -12.25 45.71
C TYR A 141 -54.18 -12.55 44.25
N LYS A 142 -55.30 -13.26 44.03
CA LYS A 142 -55.75 -13.70 42.71
C LYS A 142 -55.91 -12.56 41.68
N PRO A 143 -56.52 -11.40 42.01
CA PRO A 143 -56.64 -10.31 41.04
C PRO A 143 -55.28 -9.81 40.50
N LEU A 144 -54.27 -9.71 41.37
CA LEU A 144 -52.93 -9.27 40.99
C LEU A 144 -52.20 -10.31 40.14
N LEU A 145 -52.23 -11.59 40.54
CA LEU A 145 -51.56 -12.66 39.80
C LEU A 145 -52.23 -12.91 38.44
N CYS A 146 -53.56 -12.77 38.35
CA CYS A 146 -54.29 -12.79 37.08
C CYS A 146 -53.88 -11.62 36.17
N ALA A 147 -53.75 -10.40 36.71
CA ALA A 147 -53.31 -9.25 35.92
C ALA A 147 -51.90 -9.44 35.35
N ILE A 148 -50.96 -9.91 36.18
CA ILE A 148 -49.59 -10.23 35.75
C ILE A 148 -49.61 -11.31 34.67
N LYS A 149 -50.36 -12.41 34.87
CA LYS A 149 -50.50 -13.47 33.86
C LYS A 149 -50.99 -12.88 32.54
N ASN A 150 -52.09 -12.12 32.57
CA ASN A 150 -52.72 -11.55 31.38
C ASN A 150 -51.77 -10.67 30.55
N GLU A 151 -50.95 -9.82 31.17
CA GLU A 151 -49.95 -9.00 30.46
C GLU A 151 -48.94 -9.84 29.69
N TYR A 152 -48.42 -10.91 30.31
CA TYR A 152 -47.56 -11.85 29.61
C TYR A 152 -48.31 -12.58 28.49
N GLU A 153 -49.60 -12.88 28.66
CA GLU A 153 -50.37 -13.55 27.62
C GLU A 153 -50.62 -12.69 26.40
N ILE A 154 -50.95 -11.42 26.61
CA ILE A 154 -51.14 -10.41 25.56
C ILE A 154 -49.82 -10.19 24.81
N THR A 155 -48.70 -10.04 25.53
CA THR A 155 -47.37 -9.85 24.91
C THR A 155 -46.95 -11.04 24.06
N LEU A 156 -47.19 -12.28 24.54
CA LEU A 156 -46.90 -13.48 23.77
C LEU A 156 -47.77 -13.62 22.52
N ALA A 157 -49.03 -13.19 22.57
CA ALA A 157 -49.92 -13.15 21.41
C ALA A 157 -49.42 -12.14 20.36
N TYR A 158 -49.06 -10.93 20.80
CA TYR A 158 -48.50 -9.88 19.95
C TYR A 158 -47.24 -10.35 19.20
N LEU A 159 -46.28 -10.97 19.91
CA LEU A 159 -45.05 -11.49 19.29
C LEU A 159 -45.34 -12.60 18.27
N ARG A 160 -46.34 -13.45 18.52
CA ARG A 160 -46.74 -14.50 17.57
C ARG A 160 -47.36 -13.93 16.29
N ASP A 161 -48.15 -12.88 16.40
CA ASP A 161 -48.74 -12.22 15.24
C ASP A 161 -47.68 -11.49 14.41
N GLN A 162 -46.71 -10.83 15.05
CA GLN A 162 -45.54 -10.28 14.35
C GLN A 162 -44.75 -11.35 13.58
N ILE A 163 -44.55 -12.54 14.17
CA ILE A 163 -43.86 -13.65 13.50
C ILE A 163 -44.64 -14.11 12.25
N ARG A 164 -45.97 -14.15 12.31
CA ARG A 164 -46.83 -14.53 11.17
C ARG A 164 -46.77 -13.53 10.04
N GLU A 165 -46.66 -12.23 10.33
CA GLU A 165 -46.51 -11.20 9.29
C GLU A 165 -45.18 -11.28 8.54
N LEU A 166 -44.13 -11.80 9.20
CA LEU A 166 -42.79 -11.94 8.62
C LEU A 166 -42.67 -13.14 7.66
N GLU A 167 -43.48 -14.20 7.81
CA GLU A 167 -43.45 -15.38 6.93
C GLU A 167 -43.72 -15.07 5.44
N PRO A 168 -44.77 -14.32 5.04
CA PRO A 168 -44.99 -13.98 3.63
C PRO A 168 -43.92 -13.05 3.06
N LEU A 169 -43.27 -12.23 3.90
CA LEU A 169 -42.13 -11.40 3.48
C LEU A 169 -40.91 -12.26 3.17
N ARG A 170 -40.62 -13.27 3.99
CA ARG A 170 -39.57 -14.26 3.71
C ARG A 170 -39.83 -15.02 2.41
N ALA A 171 -41.07 -15.45 2.18
CA ALA A 171 -41.45 -16.12 0.93
C ALA A 171 -41.27 -15.22 -0.31
N ARG A 172 -41.67 -13.95 -0.22
CA ARG A 172 -41.45 -12.97 -1.31
C ARG A 172 -39.96 -12.71 -1.56
N LEU A 173 -39.14 -12.65 -0.52
CA LEU A 173 -37.70 -12.48 -0.64
C LEU A 173 -37.06 -13.62 -1.44
N VAL A 174 -37.46 -14.88 -1.18
CA VAL A 174 -36.97 -16.05 -1.94
C VAL A 174 -37.33 -15.94 -3.41
N VAL A 175 -38.57 -15.58 -3.75
CA VAL A 175 -39.01 -15.42 -5.15
C VAL A 175 -38.23 -14.31 -5.86
N VAL A 176 -37.99 -13.18 -5.19
CA VAL A 176 -37.20 -12.08 -5.77
C VAL A 176 -35.74 -12.50 -5.93
N SER A 177 -35.16 -13.26 -4.99
CA SER A 177 -33.80 -13.83 -5.11
C SER A 177 -33.69 -14.71 -6.35
N GLU A 178 -34.61 -15.66 -6.53
CA GLU A 178 -34.64 -16.55 -7.70
C GLU A 178 -34.77 -15.78 -9.02
N GLN A 179 -35.56 -14.69 -9.04
CA GLN A 179 -35.70 -13.84 -10.23
C GLN A 179 -34.40 -13.07 -10.54
N CYS A 180 -33.73 -12.54 -9.51
CA CYS A 180 -32.44 -11.90 -9.66
C CYS A 180 -31.38 -12.89 -10.15
N GLU A 181 -31.32 -14.09 -9.58
CA GLU A 181 -30.39 -15.15 -10.00
C GLU A 181 -30.62 -15.54 -11.47
N LYS A 182 -31.88 -15.72 -11.90
CA LYS A 182 -32.20 -15.99 -13.31
C LYS A 182 -31.74 -14.87 -14.25
N ARG A 183 -31.91 -13.61 -13.84
CA ARG A 183 -31.46 -12.45 -14.64
C ARG A 183 -29.94 -12.38 -14.72
N ILE A 184 -29.24 -12.65 -13.63
CA ILE A 184 -27.77 -12.70 -13.58
C ILE A 184 -27.26 -13.82 -14.50
N LEU A 185 -27.87 -15.01 -14.45
CA LEU A 185 -27.49 -16.12 -15.34
C LEU A 185 -27.73 -15.80 -16.82
N GLY A 186 -28.83 -15.13 -17.16
CA GLY A 186 -29.11 -14.68 -18.52
C GLY A 186 -28.03 -13.73 -19.06
N LEU A 187 -27.69 -12.70 -18.28
CA LEU A 187 -26.63 -11.74 -18.64
C LEU A 187 -25.27 -12.43 -18.81
N ARG A 188 -24.92 -13.35 -17.90
CA ARG A 188 -23.66 -14.12 -18.01
C ARG A 188 -23.57 -14.96 -19.29
N GLU A 189 -24.68 -15.52 -19.77
CA GLU A 189 -24.66 -16.29 -21.02
C GLU A 189 -24.55 -15.38 -22.26
N GLU A 190 -25.21 -14.22 -22.26
CA GLU A 190 -25.06 -13.20 -23.29
C GLU A 190 -23.59 -12.72 -23.39
N GLU A 191 -22.98 -12.38 -22.25
CA GLU A 191 -21.56 -12.00 -22.17
C GLU A 191 -20.64 -13.11 -22.70
N ARG A 192 -20.94 -14.39 -22.39
CA ARG A 192 -20.16 -15.54 -22.90
C ARG A 192 -20.25 -15.67 -24.42
N VAL A 193 -21.42 -15.41 -25.02
CA VAL A 193 -21.58 -15.42 -26.47
C VAL A 193 -20.78 -14.28 -27.11
N GLU A 194 -20.85 -13.08 -26.54
CA GLU A 194 -20.11 -11.91 -27.02
C GLU A 194 -18.59 -12.11 -26.92
N ILE A 195 -18.09 -12.60 -25.79
CA ILE A 195 -16.67 -12.91 -25.60
C ILE A 195 -16.20 -13.95 -26.63
N ARG A 196 -17.01 -14.96 -26.94
CA ARG A 196 -16.67 -15.95 -27.98
C ARG A 196 -16.58 -15.30 -29.37
N ALA A 197 -17.52 -14.43 -29.72
CA ALA A 197 -17.50 -13.71 -30.99
C ALA A 197 -16.27 -12.80 -31.12
N LEU A 198 -15.98 -12.00 -30.08
CA LEU A 198 -14.81 -11.12 -30.05
C LEU A 198 -13.48 -11.91 -30.13
N LYS A 199 -13.39 -13.08 -29.49
CA LYS A 199 -12.22 -13.96 -29.60
C LYS A 199 -12.01 -14.46 -31.04
N GLN A 200 -13.08 -14.83 -31.74
CA GLN A 200 -13.00 -15.25 -33.14
C GLN A 200 -12.55 -14.10 -34.05
N GLU A 201 -13.09 -12.90 -33.85
CA GLU A 201 -12.69 -11.73 -34.62
C GLU A 201 -11.23 -11.35 -34.38
N ARG A 202 -10.77 -11.39 -33.12
CA ARG A 202 -9.36 -11.17 -32.76
C ARG A 202 -8.45 -12.17 -33.47
N GLN A 203 -8.81 -13.46 -33.47
CA GLN A 203 -8.04 -14.48 -34.19
C GLN A 203 -8.02 -14.23 -35.70
N HIS A 204 -9.13 -13.80 -36.28
CA HIS A 204 -9.19 -13.46 -37.70
C HIS A 204 -8.26 -12.28 -38.03
N ARG A 205 -8.34 -11.18 -37.28
CA ARG A 205 -7.47 -10.01 -37.47
C ARG A 205 -5.99 -10.37 -37.29
N GLN A 206 -5.65 -11.22 -36.33
CA GLN A 206 -4.28 -11.69 -36.13
C GLN A 206 -3.74 -12.44 -37.35
N LYS A 207 -4.54 -13.31 -37.97
CA LYS A 207 -4.14 -14.01 -39.21
C LYS A 207 -3.90 -13.04 -40.37
N VAL A 208 -4.72 -12.00 -40.48
CA VAL A 208 -4.54 -10.96 -41.52
C VAL A 208 -3.22 -10.21 -41.30
N ILE A 209 -2.91 -9.83 -40.05
CA ILE A 209 -1.64 -9.17 -39.70
C ILE A 209 -0.45 -10.07 -40.07
N GLU A 210 -0.52 -11.36 -39.76
CA GLU A 210 0.57 -12.29 -40.09
C GLU A 210 0.80 -12.38 -41.61
N ASN A 211 -0.28 -12.56 -42.39
CA ASN A 211 -0.19 -12.58 -43.85
C ASN A 211 0.39 -11.26 -44.41
N MET A 212 0.00 -10.12 -43.84
CA MET A 212 0.54 -8.80 -44.24
C MET A 212 2.04 -8.67 -43.89
N ARG A 213 2.49 -9.22 -42.76
CA ARG A 213 3.91 -9.23 -42.39
C ARG A 213 4.74 -10.13 -43.29
N GLU A 214 4.23 -11.32 -43.62
CA GLU A 214 4.90 -12.23 -44.56
C GLU A 214 5.07 -11.58 -45.95
N THR A 215 4.01 -10.93 -46.45
CA THR A 215 4.08 -10.20 -47.74
C THR A 215 5.06 -9.03 -47.69
N GLN A 216 5.09 -8.27 -46.60
CA GLN A 216 6.06 -7.19 -46.38
C GLN A 216 7.50 -7.74 -46.38
N SER A 217 7.77 -8.85 -45.68
CA SER A 217 9.10 -9.48 -45.63
C SER A 217 9.53 -9.99 -47.01
N SER A 218 8.61 -10.57 -47.78
CA SER A 218 8.87 -11.02 -49.16
C SER A 218 9.24 -9.86 -50.07
N LEU A 219 8.46 -8.77 -50.03
CA LEU A 219 8.74 -7.55 -50.81
C LEU A 219 10.08 -6.92 -50.41
N GLN A 220 10.39 -6.87 -49.13
CA GLN A 220 11.65 -6.34 -48.63
C GLN A 220 12.85 -7.17 -49.11
N THR A 221 12.72 -8.50 -49.15
CA THR A 221 13.74 -9.39 -49.70
C THR A 221 13.96 -9.11 -51.19
N GLN A 222 12.88 -8.92 -51.97
CA GLN A 222 12.99 -8.56 -53.39
C GLN A 222 13.69 -7.22 -53.60
N VAL A 223 13.37 -6.20 -52.78
CA VAL A 223 14.05 -4.90 -52.82
C VAL A 223 15.55 -5.06 -52.54
N CYS A 224 15.92 -5.88 -51.55
CA CYS A 224 17.32 -6.15 -51.23
C CYS A 224 18.07 -6.81 -52.40
N CYS A 225 17.47 -7.80 -53.06
CA CYS A 225 18.04 -8.44 -54.25
C CYS A 225 18.25 -7.42 -55.38
N LEU A 226 17.24 -6.60 -55.68
CA LEU A 226 17.34 -5.57 -56.73
C LEU A 226 18.40 -4.52 -56.43
N GLN A 227 18.57 -4.13 -55.16
CA GLN A 227 19.64 -3.23 -54.75
C GLN A 227 21.03 -3.85 -54.96
N ALA A 228 21.20 -5.14 -54.65
CA ALA A 228 22.45 -5.86 -54.88
C ALA A 228 22.77 -5.98 -56.37
N ASP A 229 21.77 -6.30 -57.21
CA ASP A 229 21.94 -6.38 -58.67
C ASP A 229 22.31 -5.02 -59.26
N LEU A 230 21.64 -3.95 -58.81
CA LEU A 230 21.96 -2.58 -59.24
C LEU A 230 23.39 -2.21 -58.85
N ALA A 231 23.83 -2.52 -57.62
CA ALA A 231 25.19 -2.27 -57.17
C ALA A 231 26.23 -3.04 -57.99
N ALA A 232 25.95 -4.30 -58.32
CA ALA A 232 26.80 -5.11 -59.19
C ALA A 232 26.92 -4.50 -60.60
N GLN A 233 25.81 -4.02 -61.19
CA GLN A 233 25.85 -3.32 -62.47
C GLN A 233 26.68 -2.04 -62.40
N TYR A 234 26.51 -1.21 -61.37
CA TYR A 234 27.31 0.00 -61.18
C TYR A 234 28.82 -0.30 -61.09
N LEU A 235 29.19 -1.38 -60.41
CA LEU A 235 30.58 -1.81 -60.30
C LEU A 235 31.14 -2.19 -61.68
N MET A 236 30.42 -2.99 -62.47
CA MET A 236 30.85 -3.36 -63.82
C MET A 236 31.03 -2.12 -64.71
N TYR A 237 30.07 -1.17 -64.68
CA TYR A 237 30.20 0.08 -65.45
C TYR A 237 31.45 0.87 -65.06
N ARG A 238 31.80 0.90 -63.77
CA ARG A 238 33.01 1.57 -63.30
C ARG A 238 34.28 0.88 -63.79
N GLU A 239 34.35 -0.44 -63.67
CA GLU A 239 35.48 -1.24 -64.13
C GLU A 239 35.70 -1.07 -65.64
N GLU A 240 34.61 -1.07 -66.44
CA GLU A 240 34.68 -0.77 -67.86
C GLU A 240 35.23 0.64 -68.15
N CYS A 241 34.79 1.65 -67.40
CA CYS A 241 35.27 3.02 -67.56
C CYS A 241 36.77 3.14 -67.24
N ASP A 242 37.23 2.49 -66.17
CA ASP A 242 38.64 2.51 -65.78
C ASP A 242 39.52 1.75 -66.78
N ALA A 243 39.04 0.63 -67.33
CA ALA A 243 39.70 -0.07 -68.44
C ALA A 243 39.84 0.82 -69.69
N ARG A 244 38.79 1.58 -70.06
CA ARG A 244 38.84 2.54 -71.18
C ARG A 244 39.85 3.66 -70.93
N LYS A 245 39.93 4.20 -69.70
CA LYS A 245 40.92 5.24 -69.35
C LYS A 245 42.35 4.70 -69.48
N LEU A 246 42.62 3.49 -69.00
CA LEU A 246 43.93 2.84 -69.13
C LEU A 246 44.32 2.63 -70.59
N LEU A 247 43.38 2.22 -71.44
CA LEU A 247 43.61 2.08 -72.87
C LEU A 247 43.98 3.41 -73.53
N ILE A 248 43.26 4.50 -73.20
CA ILE A 248 43.55 5.85 -73.71
C ILE A 248 44.94 6.33 -73.25
N ALA A 249 45.31 6.08 -71.99
CA ALA A 249 46.62 6.42 -71.46
C ALA A 249 47.75 5.68 -72.20
N ASN A 250 47.57 4.38 -72.46
CA ASN A 250 48.52 3.59 -73.25
C ASN A 250 48.66 4.11 -74.69
N ILE A 251 47.56 4.41 -75.38
CA ILE A 251 47.59 4.98 -76.74
C ILE A 251 48.32 6.34 -76.75
N SER A 252 48.06 7.17 -75.74
CA SER A 252 48.71 8.47 -75.58
C SER A 252 50.21 8.32 -75.36
N SER A 253 50.65 7.35 -74.56
CA SER A 253 52.08 7.06 -74.33
C SER A 253 52.80 6.51 -75.58
N MET A 254 52.10 5.76 -76.44
CA MET A 254 52.65 5.24 -77.69
C MET A 254 52.78 6.30 -78.79
N SER A 255 52.04 7.42 -78.70
CA SER A 255 52.10 8.51 -79.67
C SER A 255 53.26 9.49 -79.43
N TYR A 256 54.00 9.36 -78.34
CA TYR A 256 55.18 10.17 -78.00
C TYR A 256 56.47 9.31 -77.94
N GLY A 257 56.73 8.51 -78.99
CA GLY A 257 58.03 7.89 -79.24
C GLY A 257 58.94 8.83 -80.07
N PRO A 258 60.27 8.82 -79.87
CA PRO A 258 61.17 9.87 -80.38
C PRO A 258 61.46 9.68 -81.87
N ASP A 259 61.07 10.65 -82.70
CA ASP A 259 61.58 10.79 -84.06
C ASP A 259 62.89 11.58 -84.02
N GLU A 260 63.98 10.92 -84.46
CA GLU A 260 65.27 11.54 -84.76
C GLU A 260 65.21 12.40 -86.04
N GLU A 261 66.09 13.40 -86.07
CA GLU A 261 66.25 14.59 -86.94
C GLU A 261 66.38 14.34 -88.46
N PRO A 262 66.41 15.38 -89.33
CA PRO A 262 67.71 16.01 -89.67
C PRO A 262 67.71 17.53 -90.02
N GLU A 263 68.94 18.03 -90.09
CA GLU A 263 69.50 19.38 -90.33
C GLU A 263 69.17 20.04 -91.70
N GLU A 264 69.32 21.38 -91.79
CA GLU A 264 70.25 22.07 -92.73
C GLU A 264 70.22 23.62 -92.59
N GLU A 265 71.43 24.19 -92.35
CA GLU A 265 72.12 25.40 -92.87
C GLU A 265 71.32 26.69 -93.27
N GLN A 266 71.78 27.96 -93.22
CA GLN A 266 73.05 28.73 -93.33
C GLN A 266 72.80 30.07 -92.56
N GLU A 267 73.73 30.93 -92.09
CA GLU A 267 74.85 31.59 -92.75
C GLU A 267 75.59 32.49 -91.71
N GLU A 268 76.93 32.48 -91.76
CA GLU A 268 77.89 33.57 -91.61
C GLU A 268 78.02 34.50 -90.35
N VAL A 269 79.28 34.51 -89.84
CA VAL A 269 80.10 35.62 -89.30
C VAL A 269 80.39 35.66 -87.78
N GLU A 270 81.64 35.26 -87.48
CA GLU A 270 82.58 35.85 -86.50
C GLU A 270 82.23 35.84 -85.01
N ILE A 271 82.06 34.67 -84.38
CA ILE A 271 82.16 34.54 -82.90
C ILE A 271 82.79 33.16 -82.58
N GLU A 272 83.62 33.12 -81.54
CA GLU A 272 84.35 31.97 -80.97
C GLU A 272 83.86 30.58 -81.39
N ASP A 273 84.80 29.74 -81.85
CA ASP A 273 84.65 28.31 -82.17
C ASP A 273 83.36 27.66 -81.60
N PRO A 274 82.28 27.54 -82.39
CA PRO A 274 80.96 27.12 -81.90
C PRO A 274 80.97 25.68 -81.37
N VAL A 275 81.99 24.89 -81.72
CA VAL A 275 82.22 23.57 -81.15
C VAL A 275 82.77 23.68 -79.73
N LYS A 276 83.65 24.64 -79.45
CA LYS A 276 84.16 24.90 -78.08
C LYS A 276 83.09 25.45 -77.16
N GLU A 277 82.22 26.33 -77.65
CA GLU A 277 81.14 26.87 -76.82
C GLU A 277 80.08 25.80 -76.50
N LYS A 278 79.68 24.99 -77.49
CA LYS A 278 78.81 23.81 -77.25
C LYS A 278 79.45 22.82 -76.28
N LEU A 279 80.76 22.58 -76.38
CA LEU A 279 81.49 21.71 -75.46
C LEU A 279 81.55 22.31 -74.05
N ALA A 280 81.85 23.61 -73.91
CA ALA A 280 81.87 24.30 -72.62
C ALA A 280 80.48 24.32 -71.96
N LEU A 281 79.42 24.54 -72.74
CA LEU A 281 78.05 24.55 -72.25
C LEU A 281 77.60 23.14 -71.82
N LYS A 282 78.03 22.10 -72.53
CA LYS A 282 77.82 20.70 -72.12
C LYS A 282 78.54 20.39 -70.81
N VAL A 283 79.81 20.79 -70.67
CA VAL A 283 80.58 20.62 -69.44
C VAL A 283 79.93 21.40 -68.28
N CYS A 284 79.47 22.63 -68.50
CA CYS A 284 78.76 23.41 -67.47
C CYS A 284 77.45 22.74 -67.03
N ARG A 285 76.69 22.13 -67.95
CA ARG A 285 75.47 21.39 -67.62
C ARG A 285 75.77 20.11 -66.84
N GLU A 286 76.81 19.38 -67.23
CA GLU A 286 77.27 18.20 -66.49
C GLU A 286 77.77 18.59 -65.09
N ASP A 287 78.48 19.70 -64.93
CA ASP A 287 78.96 20.14 -63.63
C ASP A 287 77.84 20.68 -62.74
N LEU A 288 76.84 21.37 -63.31
CA LEU A 288 75.63 21.77 -62.59
C LEU A 288 74.86 20.55 -62.07
N THR A 289 74.68 19.53 -62.91
CA THR A 289 73.97 18.30 -62.51
C THR A 289 74.75 17.54 -61.43
N LYS A 290 76.08 17.44 -61.53
CA LYS A 290 76.92 16.87 -60.46
C LYS A 290 76.77 17.66 -59.15
N ALA A 291 76.85 18.99 -59.20
CA ALA A 291 76.69 19.84 -58.02
C ALA A 291 75.29 19.69 -57.40
N GLN A 292 74.24 19.59 -58.21
CA GLN A 292 72.87 19.39 -57.72
C GLN A 292 72.70 18.01 -57.07
N VAL A 293 73.29 16.96 -57.64
CA VAL A 293 73.28 15.61 -57.05
C VAL A 293 74.05 15.60 -55.74
N GLU A 294 75.22 16.24 -55.66
CA GLU A 294 75.96 16.38 -54.40
C GLU A 294 75.19 17.17 -53.36
N LEU A 295 74.53 18.28 -53.74
CA LEU A 295 73.71 19.06 -52.82
C LEU A 295 72.55 18.22 -52.28
N ASN A 296 71.86 17.48 -53.14
CA ASN A 296 70.77 16.59 -52.74
C ASN A 296 71.28 15.45 -51.83
N ARG A 297 72.47 14.90 -52.12
CA ARG A 297 73.13 13.90 -51.28
C ARG A 297 73.44 14.47 -49.89
N LEU A 298 74.04 15.66 -49.82
CA LEU A 298 74.32 16.34 -48.55
C LEU A 298 73.03 16.69 -47.80
N HIS A 299 71.98 17.12 -48.48
CA HIS A 299 70.70 17.42 -47.85
C HIS A 299 70.05 16.15 -47.27
N ALA A 300 70.17 15.01 -47.95
CA ALA A 300 69.70 13.73 -47.45
C ALA A 300 70.56 13.19 -46.29
N GLU A 301 71.89 13.37 -46.34
CA GLU A 301 72.82 12.91 -45.31
C GLU A 301 72.78 13.75 -44.02
N TYR A 302 72.49 15.05 -44.13
CA TYR A 302 72.51 16.00 -43.00
C TYR A 302 71.13 16.56 -42.61
N GLY A 303 70.06 16.17 -43.30
CA GLY A 303 68.69 16.62 -43.03
C GLY A 303 68.17 16.26 -41.64
N ASP A 304 68.64 15.14 -41.07
CA ASP A 304 68.22 14.61 -39.76
C ASP A 304 69.21 14.92 -38.63
N VAL A 305 70.26 15.72 -38.87
CA VAL A 305 71.30 16.00 -37.88
C VAL A 305 71.01 17.30 -37.13
N VAL A 306 70.90 17.22 -35.81
CA VAL A 306 70.70 18.39 -34.94
C VAL A 306 71.99 19.20 -34.84
N PRO A 307 71.97 20.53 -35.05
CA PRO A 307 73.14 21.38 -34.84
C PRO A 307 73.72 21.21 -33.44
N ARG A 308 75.06 21.10 -33.34
CA ARG A 308 75.76 20.81 -32.09
C ARG A 308 75.39 21.75 -30.93
N ARG A 309 75.18 23.04 -31.20
CA ARG A 309 74.75 24.03 -30.19
C ARG A 309 73.40 23.67 -29.58
N ASP A 310 72.45 23.26 -30.42
CA ASP A 310 71.09 22.93 -29.99
C ASP A 310 71.09 21.61 -29.22
N TRP A 311 71.92 20.65 -29.65
CA TRP A 311 72.17 19.42 -28.90
C TRP A 311 72.80 19.68 -27.52
N GLU A 312 73.84 20.53 -27.44
CA GLU A 312 74.48 20.89 -26.17
C GLU A 312 73.51 21.60 -25.23
N THR A 313 72.64 22.47 -25.77
CA THR A 313 71.59 23.16 -25.00
C THR A 313 70.54 22.15 -24.50
N LEU A 314 70.08 21.25 -25.37
CA LEU A 314 69.11 20.21 -25.03
C LEU A 314 69.67 19.26 -23.97
N ASP A 315 70.91 18.81 -24.12
CA ASP A 315 71.60 17.95 -23.15
C ASP A 315 71.76 18.64 -21.79
N HIS A 316 72.09 19.94 -21.78
CA HIS A 316 72.12 20.72 -20.54
C HIS A 316 70.76 20.78 -19.86
N THR A 317 69.69 21.10 -20.59
CA THR A 317 68.33 21.13 -20.02
C THR A 317 67.86 19.75 -19.56
N HIS A 318 68.24 18.69 -20.27
CA HIS A 318 67.91 17.33 -19.87
C HIS A 318 68.60 16.96 -18.55
N LYS A 319 69.88 17.29 -18.40
CA LYS A 319 70.63 17.11 -17.15
C LYS A 319 70.02 17.93 -16.00
N GLU A 320 69.64 19.16 -16.25
CA GLU A 320 68.97 20.00 -15.24
C GLU A 320 67.61 19.42 -14.84
N ASN A 321 66.83 18.94 -15.80
CA ASN A 321 65.54 18.31 -15.54
C ASN A 321 65.69 16.99 -14.77
N LEU A 322 66.71 16.19 -15.05
CA LEU A 322 67.03 14.99 -14.28
C LEU A 322 67.35 15.33 -12.82
N LEU A 323 68.13 16.38 -12.58
CA LEU A 323 68.43 16.84 -11.22
C LEU A 323 67.17 17.31 -10.49
N LYS A 324 66.29 18.07 -11.17
CA LYS A 324 65.00 18.51 -10.61
C LYS A 324 64.09 17.33 -10.27
N LEU A 325 64.02 16.32 -11.14
CA LEU A 325 63.27 15.10 -10.88
C LEU A 325 63.83 14.35 -9.68
N GLU A 326 65.15 14.25 -9.55
CA GLU A 326 65.79 13.61 -8.39
C GLU A 326 65.49 14.36 -7.09
N THR A 327 65.50 15.70 -7.10
CA THR A 327 65.13 16.50 -5.92
C THR A 327 63.66 16.33 -5.55
N LEU A 328 62.74 16.38 -6.53
CA LEU A 328 61.31 16.17 -6.31
C LEU A 328 61.01 14.77 -5.77
N GLN A 329 61.73 13.76 -6.26
CA GLN A 329 61.60 12.39 -5.76
C GLN A 329 62.03 12.30 -4.30
N LYS A 330 63.15 12.93 -3.91
CA LYS A 330 63.61 12.98 -2.51
C LYS A 330 62.61 13.70 -1.61
N ASP A 331 62.08 14.84 -2.05
CA ASP A 331 61.09 15.60 -1.29
C ASP A 331 59.79 14.80 -1.10
N PHE A 332 59.36 14.07 -2.14
CA PHE A 332 58.20 13.18 -2.07
C PHE A 332 58.43 12.05 -1.06
N ASP A 333 59.60 11.39 -1.12
CA ASP A 333 59.94 10.31 -0.21
C ASP A 333 60.04 10.81 1.25
N GLN A 334 60.54 12.04 1.47
CA GLN A 334 60.54 12.69 2.78
C GLN A 334 59.12 12.97 3.28
N MET A 335 58.28 13.62 2.47
CA MET A 335 56.89 13.91 2.84
C MET A 335 56.10 12.64 3.15
N LYS A 336 56.36 11.57 2.41
CA LYS A 336 55.76 10.25 2.68
C LYS A 336 56.21 9.69 4.03
N ALA A 337 57.49 9.77 4.35
CA ALA A 337 58.00 9.34 5.65
C ALA A 337 57.41 10.17 6.81
N GLU A 338 57.31 11.49 6.66
CA GLU A 338 56.68 12.36 7.65
C GLU A 338 55.20 12.00 7.85
N TYR A 339 54.46 11.78 6.76
CA TYR A 339 53.08 11.32 6.81
C TYR A 339 52.94 9.98 7.53
N ASP A 340 53.78 9.00 7.22
CA ASP A 340 53.75 7.69 7.86
C ASP A 340 54.03 7.79 9.37
N THR A 341 54.96 8.67 9.79
CA THR A 341 55.20 8.93 11.22
C THR A 341 54.01 9.60 11.91
N LEU A 342 53.38 10.57 11.27
CA LEU A 342 52.20 11.25 11.81
C LEU A 342 51.01 10.29 11.94
N LEU A 343 50.84 9.41 10.96
CA LEU A 343 49.82 8.37 10.99
C LEU A 343 50.03 7.42 12.18
N GLU A 344 51.27 7.05 12.47
CA GLU A 344 51.60 6.20 13.61
C GLU A 344 51.36 6.89 14.95
N VAL A 345 51.75 8.16 15.08
CA VAL A 345 51.44 8.98 16.26
C VAL A 345 49.92 9.10 16.46
N HIS A 346 49.17 9.36 15.38
CA HIS A 346 47.71 9.44 15.45
C HIS A 346 47.09 8.14 15.95
N LYS A 347 47.56 6.98 15.45
CA LYS A 347 47.12 5.67 15.94
C LYS A 347 47.38 5.52 17.44
N GLN A 348 48.57 5.90 17.92
CA GLN A 348 48.91 5.84 19.34
C GLN A 348 48.05 6.77 20.21
N VAL A 349 47.79 8.00 19.75
CA VAL A 349 46.90 8.93 20.48
C VAL A 349 45.46 8.40 20.51
N THR A 350 45.01 7.79 19.42
CA THR A 350 43.69 7.15 19.32
C THR A 350 43.55 6.03 20.34
N THR A 351 44.54 5.12 20.41
CA THR A 351 44.50 4.01 21.38
C THR A 351 44.57 4.50 22.82
N GLN A 352 45.36 5.54 23.11
CA GLN A 352 45.39 6.17 24.43
C GLN A 352 44.04 6.79 24.81
N ARG A 353 43.41 7.52 23.90
CA ARG A 353 42.06 8.07 24.10
C ARG A 353 41.06 6.96 24.40
N ASP A 354 41.07 5.88 23.62
CA ASP A 354 40.12 4.78 23.79
C ASP A 354 40.32 4.07 25.14
N SER A 355 41.58 3.88 25.56
CA SER A 355 41.90 3.36 26.90
C SER A 355 41.35 4.25 28.02
N LEU A 356 41.60 5.57 27.94
CA LEU A 356 41.11 6.53 28.94
C LEU A 356 39.58 6.63 28.94
N GLN A 357 38.94 6.51 27.77
CA GLN A 357 37.49 6.45 27.65
C GLN A 357 36.93 5.20 28.32
N GLY A 358 37.54 4.03 28.10
CA GLY A 358 37.15 2.79 28.76
C GLY A 358 37.29 2.87 30.29
N GLU A 359 38.37 3.48 30.79
CA GLU A 359 38.53 3.74 32.22
C GLU A 359 37.44 4.67 32.77
N LEU A 360 37.13 5.75 32.05
CA LEU A 360 36.07 6.70 32.42
C LEU A 360 34.68 6.04 32.44
N GLU A 361 34.40 5.18 31.47
CA GLU A 361 33.15 4.39 31.40
C GLU A 361 33.06 3.44 32.60
N GLY A 362 34.15 2.71 32.92
CA GLY A 362 34.21 1.86 34.11
C GLY A 362 33.97 2.63 35.42
N PHE A 363 34.53 3.84 35.58
CA PHE A 363 34.27 4.69 36.75
C PHE A 363 32.81 5.20 36.81
N LYS A 364 32.20 5.53 35.66
CA LYS A 364 30.82 6.00 35.57
C LYS A 364 29.81 4.90 35.94
N GLU A 365 30.04 3.68 35.46
CA GLU A 365 29.19 2.52 35.76
C GLU A 365 29.24 2.13 37.24
N ALA A 366 30.43 2.17 37.85
CA ALA A 366 30.62 1.80 39.25
C ALA A 366 30.02 2.80 40.25
N SER A 367 29.91 4.08 39.89
CA SER A 367 29.54 5.16 40.84
C SER A 367 28.06 5.54 40.82
N THR A 368 27.37 5.37 39.69
CA THR A 368 25.93 5.62 39.57
C THR A 368 25.34 4.74 38.45
N PRO A 369 24.53 3.70 38.75
CA PRO A 369 23.85 2.96 37.70
C PRO A 369 22.82 3.89 37.03
N ARG A 370 23.16 4.38 35.84
CA ARG A 370 22.30 5.27 35.08
C ARG A 370 21.22 4.44 34.38
N PRO A 371 19.95 4.86 34.42
CA PRO A 371 18.90 4.19 33.65
C PRO A 371 19.25 4.17 32.16
N GLU A 372 18.97 3.06 31.48
CA GLU A 372 19.11 2.94 30.03
C GLU A 372 18.02 3.78 29.32
N TRP A 373 18.29 5.07 29.14
CA TRP A 373 17.37 6.01 28.50
C TRP A 373 17.05 5.65 27.05
N GLU A 374 17.87 4.85 26.38
CA GLU A 374 17.60 4.36 25.02
C GLU A 374 16.36 3.47 24.96
N GLN A 375 16.06 2.71 26.04
CA GLN A 375 14.82 1.94 26.12
C GLN A 375 13.56 2.84 26.12
N CYS A 376 13.71 4.12 26.47
CA CYS A 376 12.61 5.07 26.48
C CYS A 376 12.24 5.57 25.06
N ALA A 377 13.13 5.41 24.08
CA ALA A 377 12.89 5.80 22.69
C ALA A 377 11.72 5.02 22.06
N ASP A 378 11.64 3.72 22.35
CA ASP A 378 10.59 2.84 21.83
C ASP A 378 9.20 3.22 22.32
N VAL A 379 9.12 3.76 23.55
CA VAL A 379 7.87 4.14 24.22
C VAL A 379 7.35 5.50 23.74
N LEU A 380 8.24 6.37 23.24
CA LEU A 380 7.97 7.77 22.89
C LEU A 380 7.93 8.07 21.37
N GLY A 381 7.93 7.02 20.55
CA GLY A 381 7.67 7.14 19.11
C GLY A 381 8.93 7.17 18.23
N GLY A 382 10.09 6.77 18.74
CA GLY A 382 11.32 6.59 17.96
C GLY A 382 12.55 7.25 18.57
N SER A 383 13.73 6.76 18.16
CA SER A 383 15.04 7.23 18.64
C SER A 383 15.32 8.69 18.31
N GLU A 384 14.91 9.17 17.13
CA GLU A 384 15.14 10.57 16.72
C GLU A 384 14.36 11.58 17.58
N ARG A 385 13.05 11.36 17.79
CA ARG A 385 12.23 12.25 18.63
C ARG A 385 12.70 12.27 20.09
N TRP A 386 13.14 11.13 20.62
CA TRP A 386 13.71 11.07 21.96
C TRP A 386 15.08 11.74 22.04
N ALA A 387 15.92 11.60 21.01
CA ALA A 387 17.18 12.30 20.91
C ALA A 387 16.95 13.81 20.94
N ASP A 388 16.04 14.35 20.12
CA ASP A 388 15.72 15.79 20.07
C ASP A 388 15.25 16.33 21.44
N LEU A 389 14.39 15.59 22.12
CA LEU A 389 13.83 15.99 23.43
C LEU A 389 14.83 15.81 24.59
N SER A 390 15.73 14.83 24.50
CA SER A 390 16.66 14.46 25.57
C SER A 390 18.05 15.09 25.39
N GLN A 391 18.36 15.62 24.21
CA GLN A 391 19.66 16.23 23.89
C GLN A 391 19.91 17.44 24.79
N GLY A 392 21.07 17.46 25.45
CA GLY A 392 21.47 18.51 26.39
C GLY A 392 20.71 18.54 27.72
N GLN A 393 19.69 17.68 27.93
CA GLN A 393 18.90 17.68 29.16
C GLN A 393 19.54 16.85 30.29
N SER A 394 19.38 17.29 31.54
CA SER A 394 19.79 16.53 32.71
C SER A 394 18.95 15.26 32.89
N SER A 395 19.46 14.25 33.61
CA SER A 395 18.70 13.00 33.85
C SER A 395 17.36 13.23 34.55
N GLN A 396 17.27 14.23 35.43
CA GLN A 396 16.02 14.62 36.09
C GLN A 396 15.05 15.30 35.11
N ARG A 397 15.55 16.17 34.22
CA ARG A 397 14.73 16.82 33.21
C ARG A 397 14.24 15.85 32.14
N ARG A 398 15.06 14.86 31.76
CA ARG A 398 14.66 13.74 30.91
C ARG A 398 13.55 12.92 31.55
N LEU A 399 13.62 12.66 32.86
CA LEU A 399 12.55 11.98 33.60
C LEU A 399 11.26 12.81 33.63
N GLU A 400 11.33 14.13 33.81
CA GLU A 400 10.16 15.01 33.77
C GLU A 400 9.50 15.03 32.38
N ILE A 401 10.30 15.12 31.31
CA ILE A 401 9.81 15.05 29.92
C ILE A 401 9.16 13.69 29.65
N LEU A 402 9.81 12.61 30.10
CA LEU A 402 9.27 11.26 30.02
C LEU A 402 7.95 11.14 30.79
N LEU A 403 7.86 11.68 32.00
CA LEU A 403 6.64 11.68 32.80
C LEU A 403 5.54 12.57 32.23
N ALA A 404 5.86 13.66 31.54
CA ALA A 404 4.89 14.50 30.85
C ALA A 404 4.32 13.79 29.62
N GLU A 405 5.16 13.14 28.82
CA GLU A 405 4.74 12.38 27.65
C GLU A 405 4.01 11.06 28.04
N LEU A 406 4.45 10.40 29.11
CA LEU A 406 3.74 9.26 29.69
C LEU A 406 2.49 9.68 30.47
N GLY A 407 2.45 10.90 31.01
CA GLY A 407 1.34 11.49 31.75
C GLY A 407 0.07 11.67 30.92
N GLY A 408 0.19 11.69 29.58
CA GLY A 408 -0.94 11.56 28.67
C GLY A 408 -1.62 10.18 28.69
N LYS A 409 -0.97 9.13 29.21
CA LYS A 409 -1.49 7.75 29.20
C LYS A 409 -2.36 7.41 30.43
N ASN A 410 -2.38 8.24 31.47
CA ASN A 410 -3.06 7.91 32.74
C ASN A 410 -4.16 8.88 33.19
N SER A 411 -4.47 9.95 32.44
CA SER A 411 -5.60 10.80 32.80
C SER A 411 -6.92 10.09 32.48
N GLU A 412 -7.77 9.90 33.50
CA GLU A 412 -9.14 9.37 33.33
C GLU A 412 -10.04 10.33 32.56
N PHE A 413 -9.66 11.61 32.48
CA PHE A 413 -10.44 12.66 31.85
C PHE A 413 -9.56 13.51 30.93
N PHE A 414 -10.11 13.89 29.78
CA PHE A 414 -9.60 14.95 28.92
C PHE A 414 -10.19 16.29 29.36
N THR A 415 -9.47 17.37 29.08
CA THR A 415 -10.00 18.73 29.20
C THR A 415 -10.40 19.19 27.81
N GLY A 416 -11.67 19.59 27.63
CA GLY A 416 -12.16 20.12 26.37
C GLY A 416 -11.42 21.38 25.92
N LEU A 417 -11.16 21.48 24.62
CA LEU A 417 -10.44 22.58 23.96
C LEU A 417 -11.30 23.85 23.80
N GLY A 418 -12.59 23.79 24.15
CA GLY A 418 -13.51 24.92 24.04
C GLY A 418 -14.38 24.88 22.79
N THR A 419 -15.26 25.88 22.65
CA THR A 419 -16.24 26.00 21.55
C THR A 419 -15.86 27.03 20.49
N SER A 420 -14.62 27.54 20.51
CA SER A 420 -14.12 28.53 19.53
C SER A 420 -14.12 27.99 18.10
N ASP A 421 -14.16 28.91 17.13
CA ASP A 421 -14.06 28.55 15.72
C ASP A 421 -12.70 27.98 15.32
N ASP A 422 -11.64 28.31 16.07
CA ASP A 422 -10.28 27.77 15.90
C ASP A 422 -10.17 26.27 16.25
N VAL A 423 -11.16 25.73 16.97
CA VAL A 423 -11.19 24.32 17.36
C VAL A 423 -11.93 23.51 16.28
N PRO A 424 -11.40 22.36 15.83
CA PRO A 424 -12.08 21.52 14.85
C PRO A 424 -13.48 21.14 15.32
N ILE A 425 -14.45 21.14 14.40
CA ILE A 425 -15.88 21.05 14.73
C ILE A 425 -16.25 19.81 15.57
N TYR A 426 -15.56 18.68 15.32
CA TYR A 426 -15.71 17.43 16.06
C TYR A 426 -15.08 17.44 17.46
N LEU A 427 -14.35 18.49 17.85
CA LEU A 427 -13.71 18.67 19.17
C LEU A 427 -14.26 19.86 19.97
N ARG A 428 -15.28 20.57 19.47
CA ARG A 428 -15.88 21.75 20.11
C ARG A 428 -16.72 21.38 21.35
N TYR A 429 -16.04 20.99 22.42
CA TYR A 429 -16.64 20.59 23.70
C TYR A 429 -15.91 21.26 24.86
N GLU A 430 -16.66 21.59 25.91
CA GLU A 430 -16.15 22.20 27.14
C GLU A 430 -16.27 21.23 28.33
N GLY A 431 -15.40 21.42 29.33
CA GLY A 431 -15.42 20.66 30.57
C GLY A 431 -14.53 19.40 30.57
N GLN A 432 -14.75 18.54 31.57
CA GLN A 432 -14.01 17.28 31.72
C GLN A 432 -14.72 16.15 30.98
N LEU A 433 -14.03 15.55 30.02
CA LEU A 433 -14.54 14.51 29.15
C LEU A 433 -13.90 13.17 29.52
N LYS A 434 -14.70 12.13 29.76
CA LYS A 434 -14.16 10.84 30.17
C LYS A 434 -13.35 10.18 29.05
N ASN A 435 -12.16 9.67 29.39
CA ASN A 435 -11.35 8.86 28.49
C ASN A 435 -11.82 7.40 28.48
N HIS A 436 -12.34 6.93 27.33
CA HIS A 436 -12.80 5.55 27.15
C HIS A 436 -11.67 4.54 26.90
N ARG A 437 -10.42 5.00 26.77
CA ARG A 437 -9.20 4.18 26.58
C ARG A 437 -9.37 3.14 25.47
N LEU A 438 -9.72 3.64 24.30
CA LEU A 438 -10.00 2.80 23.13
C LEU A 438 -8.73 2.01 22.75
N LYS A 439 -8.89 0.71 22.58
CA LYS A 439 -7.85 -0.16 22.03
C LYS A 439 -7.78 0.00 20.50
N LYS A 440 -6.64 -0.35 19.91
CA LYS A 440 -6.41 -0.29 18.44
C LYS A 440 -7.58 -0.86 17.62
N ASN A 441 -7.98 -2.10 17.90
CA ASN A 441 -9.07 -2.76 17.18
C ASN A 441 -10.42 -2.01 17.26
N ALA A 442 -10.72 -1.38 18.40
CA ALA A 442 -11.92 -0.57 18.58
C ALA A 442 -11.84 0.73 17.78
N VAL A 443 -10.67 1.39 17.76
CA VAL A 443 -10.43 2.58 16.94
C VAL A 443 -10.63 2.23 15.47
N VAL A 444 -9.93 1.21 14.95
CA VAL A 444 -10.04 0.79 13.54
C VAL A 444 -11.48 0.43 13.16
N ARG A 445 -12.21 -0.26 14.04
CA ARG A 445 -13.62 -0.58 13.79
C ARG A 445 -14.48 0.68 13.65
N ILE A 446 -14.33 1.65 14.58
CA ILE A 446 -15.06 2.92 14.52
C ILE A 446 -14.73 3.66 13.22
N LEU A 447 -13.45 3.72 12.81
CA LEU A 447 -13.05 4.36 11.57
C LEU A 447 -13.71 3.71 10.33
N LYS A 448 -13.78 2.38 10.29
CA LYS A 448 -14.46 1.65 9.21
C LYS A 448 -15.97 1.90 9.20
N GLU A 449 -16.60 1.99 10.36
CA GLU A 449 -18.02 2.34 10.49
C GLU A 449 -18.29 3.76 10.00
N VAL A 450 -17.47 4.73 10.38
CA VAL A 450 -17.54 6.12 9.91
C VAL A 450 -17.46 6.17 8.37
N TRP A 451 -16.46 5.52 7.77
CA TRP A 451 -16.32 5.49 6.30
C TRP A 451 -17.51 4.82 5.62
N LYS A 452 -17.97 3.69 6.15
CA LYS A 452 -19.10 2.96 5.59
C LYS A 452 -20.37 3.81 5.62
N GLU A 453 -20.66 4.48 6.73
CA GLU A 453 -21.82 5.37 6.83
C GLU A 453 -21.69 6.60 5.94
N LYS A 454 -20.48 7.16 5.83
CA LYS A 454 -20.20 8.33 4.99
C LYS A 454 -20.47 8.04 3.51
N VAL A 455 -19.91 6.94 2.98
CA VAL A 455 -20.15 6.50 1.60
C VAL A 455 -21.63 6.29 1.31
N MET A 456 -22.38 5.75 2.28
CA MET A 456 -23.83 5.55 2.15
C MET A 456 -24.61 6.87 2.15
N GLU A 457 -24.25 7.82 3.01
CA GLU A 457 -24.94 9.11 3.12
C GLU A 457 -24.61 10.06 1.97
N ASP A 458 -23.34 10.17 1.58
CA ASP A 458 -22.91 10.96 0.41
C ASP A 458 -23.57 10.39 -0.86
N GLY A 459 -23.70 9.06 -0.94
CA GLY A 459 -24.42 8.39 -2.01
C GLY A 459 -25.92 8.69 -2.05
N ARG A 460 -26.54 9.07 -0.92
CA ARG A 460 -27.95 9.44 -0.79
C ARG A 460 -28.19 10.93 -1.07
N ARG A 461 -27.24 11.78 -0.69
CA ARG A 461 -27.32 13.25 -0.83
C ARG A 461 -26.84 13.76 -2.18
N ASN A 462 -26.09 12.96 -2.95
CA ASN A 462 -25.40 13.39 -4.18
C ASN A 462 -24.42 14.56 -3.97
N GLU A 463 -24.05 14.84 -2.72
CA GLU A 463 -23.10 15.86 -2.31
C GLU A 463 -22.21 15.26 -1.21
N SER A 464 -20.89 15.40 -1.35
CA SER A 464 -19.92 14.91 -0.37
C SER A 464 -19.75 15.95 0.74
N SER A 465 -20.12 15.57 1.96
CA SER A 465 -19.86 16.39 3.16
C SER A 465 -18.37 16.33 3.57
N ASN A 466 -17.82 17.37 4.17
CA ASN A 466 -16.45 17.33 4.69
C ASN A 466 -16.33 16.28 5.82
N LEU A 467 -15.23 15.52 5.87
CA LEU A 467 -15.03 14.47 6.89
C LEU A 467 -15.16 14.99 8.33
N PRO A 468 -14.61 16.15 8.74
CA PRO A 468 -14.80 16.71 10.08
C PRO A 468 -16.26 16.94 10.47
N GLU A 469 -17.06 17.50 9.55
CA GLU A 469 -18.48 17.78 9.78
C GLU A 469 -19.29 16.47 9.85
N PHE A 470 -18.99 15.54 8.95
CA PHE A 470 -19.61 14.23 8.96
C PHE A 470 -19.33 13.49 10.26
N LEU A 471 -18.06 13.51 10.73
CA LEU A 471 -17.65 12.84 11.96
C LEU A 471 -18.40 13.38 13.17
N GLN A 472 -18.55 14.71 13.29
CA GLN A 472 -19.34 15.29 14.37
C GLN A 472 -20.79 14.80 14.31
N GLN A 473 -21.45 14.92 13.16
CA GLN A 473 -22.84 14.48 13.01
C GLN A 473 -23.02 12.98 13.27
N HIS A 474 -22.02 12.17 12.91
CA HIS A 474 -22.02 10.73 13.17
C HIS A 474 -21.88 10.46 14.69
N LEU A 475 -20.94 11.10 15.37
CA LEU A 475 -20.74 10.94 16.82
C LEU A 475 -21.94 11.41 17.63
N GLU A 476 -22.58 12.52 17.24
CA GLU A 476 -23.82 13.00 17.85
C GLU A 476 -24.98 12.03 17.65
N ARG A 477 -25.12 11.46 16.44
CA ARG A 477 -26.15 10.45 16.14
C ARG A 477 -25.95 9.13 16.92
N GLN A 478 -24.71 8.66 17.04
CA GLN A 478 -24.40 7.37 17.68
C GLN A 478 -24.33 7.46 19.20
N TYR A 479 -23.77 8.55 19.75
CA TYR A 479 -23.42 8.65 21.17
C TYR A 479 -24.12 9.79 21.93
N GLY A 480 -24.90 10.65 21.24
CA GLY A 480 -25.69 11.72 21.86
C GLY A 480 -24.85 12.65 22.74
N GLU A 481 -25.25 12.86 23.99
CA GLU A 481 -24.56 13.72 24.96
C GLU A 481 -23.10 13.30 25.25
N LYS A 482 -22.72 12.05 24.93
CA LYS A 482 -21.35 11.55 25.11
C LYS A 482 -20.47 11.74 23.87
N ALA A 483 -20.96 12.39 22.82
CA ALA A 483 -20.22 12.59 21.58
C ALA A 483 -18.83 13.21 21.81
N GLY A 484 -18.72 14.18 22.73
CA GLY A 484 -17.44 14.78 23.12
C GLY A 484 -16.46 13.80 23.77
N GLU A 485 -16.94 12.94 24.69
CA GLU A 485 -16.08 11.92 25.32
C GLU A 485 -15.49 10.95 24.28
N TRP A 486 -16.33 10.55 23.31
CA TRP A 486 -15.94 9.65 22.22
C TRP A 486 -15.03 10.33 21.20
N ALA A 487 -15.29 11.60 20.86
CA ALA A 487 -14.44 12.37 19.96
C ALA A 487 -13.01 12.47 20.49
N TYR A 488 -12.84 12.89 21.74
CA TYR A 488 -11.50 13.01 22.35
C TYR A 488 -10.82 11.66 22.53
N SER A 489 -11.57 10.63 22.94
CA SER A 489 -11.04 9.27 23.04
C SER A 489 -10.62 8.69 21.69
N LEU A 490 -11.35 9.01 20.61
CA LEU A 490 -11.04 8.59 19.25
C LEU A 490 -9.80 9.30 18.72
N VAL A 491 -9.71 10.62 18.89
CA VAL A 491 -8.53 11.41 18.47
C VAL A 491 -7.28 10.95 19.21
N GLU A 492 -7.37 10.69 20.52
CA GLU A 492 -6.26 10.13 21.28
C GLU A 492 -5.88 8.71 20.78
N GLY A 493 -6.86 7.87 20.48
CA GLY A 493 -6.63 6.55 19.88
C GLY A 493 -5.96 6.62 18.51
N ILE A 494 -6.35 7.58 17.67
CA ILE A 494 -5.72 7.87 16.38
C ILE A 494 -4.27 8.31 16.59
N ARG A 495 -4.02 9.23 17.53
CA ARG A 495 -2.68 9.74 17.87
C ARG A 495 -1.74 8.63 18.34
N GLN A 496 -2.23 7.70 19.15
CA GLN A 496 -1.44 6.57 19.66
C GLN A 496 -1.11 5.52 18.59
N HIS A 497 -1.89 5.45 17.52
CA HIS A 497 -1.78 4.42 16.48
C HIS A 497 -1.42 4.98 15.10
N GLN A 498 -0.72 6.13 15.02
CA GLN A 498 -0.27 6.74 13.76
C GLN A 498 0.65 5.86 12.90
N LYS A 499 1.28 4.83 13.48
CA LYS A 499 2.08 3.84 12.73
C LYS A 499 1.23 2.94 11.81
N ASP A 500 -0.08 2.94 11.98
CA ASP A 500 -0.99 2.18 11.13
C ASP A 500 -1.44 3.04 9.94
N ASP A 501 -1.17 2.56 8.71
CA ASP A 501 -1.42 3.33 7.49
C ASP A 501 -2.89 3.77 7.35
N SER A 502 -3.84 2.93 7.78
CA SER A 502 -5.27 3.26 7.67
C SER A 502 -5.68 4.34 8.67
N VAL A 503 -5.09 4.30 9.87
CA VAL A 503 -5.31 5.31 10.92
C VAL A 503 -4.63 6.62 10.56
N SER A 504 -3.40 6.57 10.03
CA SER A 504 -2.69 7.77 9.54
C SER A 504 -3.46 8.43 8.40
N LEU A 505 -3.88 7.67 7.39
CA LEU A 505 -4.65 8.21 6.27
C LEU A 505 -5.95 8.88 6.74
N PHE A 506 -6.68 8.24 7.66
CA PHE A 506 -7.88 8.86 8.24
C PHE A 506 -7.55 10.18 8.95
N ASN A 507 -6.48 10.22 9.73
CA ASN A 507 -6.04 11.43 10.43
C ASN A 507 -5.61 12.54 9.46
N ASP A 508 -4.88 12.19 8.41
CA ASP A 508 -4.39 13.14 7.42
C ASP A 508 -5.55 13.74 6.62
N ILE A 509 -6.60 12.96 6.34
CA ILE A 509 -7.85 13.47 5.75
C ILE A 509 -8.64 14.31 6.75
N LEU A 510 -8.74 13.87 8.01
CA LEU A 510 -9.47 14.59 9.06
C LEU A 510 -8.85 15.96 9.34
N THR A 511 -7.52 16.08 9.21
CA THR A 511 -6.78 17.33 9.42
C THR A 511 -6.60 18.16 8.14
N GLY A 512 -7.12 17.69 6.99
CA GLY A 512 -7.05 18.40 5.72
C GLY A 512 -5.67 18.39 5.05
N LYS A 513 -4.74 17.53 5.47
CA LYS A 513 -3.43 17.35 4.82
C LYS A 513 -3.54 16.57 3.51
N VAL A 514 -4.48 15.64 3.46
CA VAL A 514 -4.73 14.75 2.33
C VAL A 514 -6.22 14.83 2.00
N ASP A 515 -6.56 14.79 0.73
CA ASP A 515 -7.94 14.82 0.27
C ASP A 515 -8.60 13.43 0.37
N GLU A 516 -9.91 13.44 0.53
CA GLU A 516 -10.72 12.23 0.65
C GLU A 516 -10.63 11.33 -0.61
N SER A 517 -10.35 11.90 -1.78
CA SER A 517 -10.13 11.14 -3.03
C SER A 517 -9.09 10.03 -2.87
N VAL A 518 -8.06 10.21 -2.04
CA VAL A 518 -7.01 9.19 -1.81
C VAL A 518 -7.58 7.92 -1.15
N TYR A 519 -8.51 8.07 -0.22
CA TYR A 519 -9.17 6.93 0.40
C TYR A 519 -10.07 6.19 -0.59
N HIS A 520 -10.85 6.93 -1.38
CA HIS A 520 -11.73 6.35 -2.41
C HIS A 520 -10.91 5.69 -3.53
N GLY A 521 -9.81 6.30 -3.93
CA GLY A 521 -8.83 5.79 -4.88
C GLY A 521 -8.24 4.47 -4.43
N GLN A 522 -7.74 4.38 -3.19
CA GLN A 522 -7.26 3.13 -2.62
C GLN A 522 -8.36 2.06 -2.56
N THR A 523 -9.58 2.43 -2.18
CA THR A 523 -10.71 1.49 -2.12
C THR A 523 -11.06 0.96 -3.51
N HIS A 524 -11.10 1.85 -4.52
CA HIS A 524 -11.35 1.51 -5.91
C HIS A 524 -10.24 0.63 -6.48
N LEU A 525 -8.98 0.95 -6.22
CA LEU A 525 -7.80 0.18 -6.63
C LEU A 525 -7.91 -1.27 -6.15
N LEU A 526 -8.17 -1.48 -4.86
CA LEU A 526 -8.31 -2.81 -4.27
C LEU A 526 -9.55 -3.54 -4.79
N SER A 527 -10.68 -2.84 -4.94
CA SER A 527 -11.90 -3.42 -5.47
C SER A 527 -11.75 -3.85 -6.93
N ASN A 528 -11.05 -3.06 -7.75
CA ASN A 528 -10.79 -3.37 -9.15
C ASN A 528 -9.87 -4.59 -9.27
N LEU A 529 -8.81 -4.64 -8.46
CA LEU A 529 -7.92 -5.81 -8.39
C LEU A 529 -8.70 -7.07 -8.03
N LEU A 530 -9.52 -7.02 -6.99
CA LEU A 530 -10.34 -8.18 -6.58
C LEU A 530 -11.31 -8.60 -7.69
N LYS A 531 -11.95 -7.63 -8.35
CA LYS A 531 -12.87 -7.89 -9.47
C LYS A 531 -12.15 -8.61 -10.62
N VAL A 532 -10.96 -8.15 -11.00
CA VAL A 532 -10.15 -8.78 -12.06
C VAL A 532 -9.74 -10.20 -11.67
N LEU A 533 -9.31 -10.43 -10.42
CA LEU A 533 -8.96 -11.76 -9.94
C LEU A 533 -10.15 -12.73 -9.96
N ILE A 534 -11.33 -12.27 -9.54
CA ILE A 534 -12.57 -13.06 -9.59
C ILE A 534 -12.95 -13.39 -11.04
N GLN A 535 -12.81 -12.44 -11.97
CA GLN A 535 -13.08 -12.64 -13.39
C GLN A 535 -12.09 -13.61 -14.05
N GLY A 536 -10.83 -13.60 -13.59
CA GLY A 536 -9.80 -14.54 -14.02
C GLY A 536 -10.04 -15.98 -13.53
N ASP A 537 -10.70 -16.14 -12.39
CA ASP A 537 -11.08 -17.45 -11.84
C ASP A 537 -12.34 -18.00 -12.52
N SER A 538 -12.17 -18.48 -13.75
CA SER A 538 -13.24 -19.10 -14.53
C SER A 538 -13.91 -20.30 -13.86
N THR A 539 -13.25 -20.90 -12.87
CA THR A 539 -13.74 -22.06 -12.10
C THR A 539 -14.52 -21.69 -10.85
N GLU A 540 -14.54 -20.40 -10.47
CA GLU A 540 -15.08 -19.87 -9.21
C GLU A 540 -14.56 -20.67 -7.98
N SER A 541 -13.36 -21.23 -8.06
CA SER A 541 -12.80 -22.12 -7.04
C SER A 541 -12.10 -21.37 -5.90
N GLY A 542 -11.92 -20.05 -6.06
CA GLY A 542 -11.12 -19.22 -5.16
C GLY A 542 -9.62 -19.42 -5.30
N LEU A 543 -9.18 -20.14 -6.35
CA LEU A 543 -7.79 -20.54 -6.60
C LEU A 543 -7.36 -20.12 -8.02
N LEU A 544 -6.18 -19.53 -8.14
CA LEU A 544 -5.56 -19.17 -9.42
C LEU A 544 -4.19 -19.81 -9.55
N SER A 545 -3.78 -20.24 -10.74
CA SER A 545 -2.37 -20.62 -10.93
C SER A 545 -1.47 -19.39 -10.77
N VAL A 546 -0.18 -19.58 -10.48
CA VAL A 546 0.77 -18.46 -10.35
C VAL A 546 0.82 -17.64 -11.64
N GLN A 547 0.77 -18.30 -12.80
CA GLN A 547 0.78 -17.62 -14.09
C GLN A 547 -0.52 -16.86 -14.34
N ASP A 548 -1.68 -17.47 -14.06
CA ASP A 548 -2.96 -16.78 -14.19
C ASP A 548 -3.03 -15.59 -13.24
N PHE A 549 -2.54 -15.72 -12.01
CA PHE A 549 -2.48 -14.63 -11.04
C PHE A 549 -1.63 -13.47 -11.56
N ARG A 550 -0.44 -13.77 -12.12
CA ARG A 550 0.42 -12.77 -12.76
C ARG A 550 -0.27 -12.08 -13.94
N ASP A 551 -0.91 -12.84 -14.82
CA ASP A 551 -1.59 -12.30 -16.00
C ASP A 551 -2.78 -11.42 -15.59
N ASN A 552 -3.52 -11.80 -14.55
CA ASN A 552 -4.59 -10.99 -13.97
C ASN A 552 -4.05 -9.71 -13.30
N LEU A 553 -2.90 -9.76 -12.64
CA LEU A 553 -2.24 -8.56 -12.11
C LEU A 553 -1.84 -7.59 -13.23
N GLN A 554 -1.32 -8.10 -14.35
CA GLN A 554 -1.01 -7.28 -15.53
C GLN A 554 -2.27 -6.67 -16.16
N MET A 555 -3.38 -7.42 -16.15
CA MET A 555 -4.67 -6.90 -16.62
C MET A 555 -5.24 -5.83 -15.68
N ALA A 556 -5.09 -6.00 -14.37
CA ALA A 556 -5.53 -5.01 -13.37
C ALA A 556 -4.66 -3.76 -13.36
N PHE A 557 -3.36 -3.88 -13.66
CA PHE A 557 -2.39 -2.79 -13.64
C PHE A 557 -1.56 -2.70 -14.94
N PRO A 558 -2.15 -2.23 -16.06
CA PRO A 558 -1.50 -2.24 -17.37
C PRO A 558 -0.23 -1.37 -17.47
N LEU A 559 -0.14 -0.31 -16.67
CA LEU A 559 0.97 0.66 -16.71
C LEU A 559 2.11 0.33 -15.74
N LYS A 560 1.94 -0.72 -14.93
CA LYS A 560 2.86 -1.07 -13.85
C LYS A 560 4.06 -1.84 -14.39
N ARG A 561 5.26 -1.60 -13.85
CA ARG A 561 6.48 -2.22 -14.37
C ARG A 561 6.46 -3.73 -14.09
N ALA A 562 7.05 -4.51 -14.99
CA ALA A 562 7.14 -5.96 -14.85
C ALA A 562 7.79 -6.38 -13.51
N GLN A 563 8.83 -5.65 -13.08
CA GLN A 563 9.50 -5.86 -11.79
C GLN A 563 8.55 -5.67 -10.60
N ASP A 564 7.71 -4.63 -10.63
CA ASP A 564 6.78 -4.36 -9.54
C ASP A 564 5.64 -5.41 -9.53
N ILE A 565 5.28 -5.99 -10.68
CA ILE A 565 4.34 -7.12 -10.77
C ILE A 565 4.99 -8.40 -10.22
N ASP A 566 6.25 -8.67 -10.56
CA ASP A 566 7.01 -9.81 -10.01
C ASP A 566 7.16 -9.73 -8.49
N GLU A 567 7.39 -8.53 -7.95
CA GLU A 567 7.40 -8.27 -6.52
C GLU A 567 6.05 -8.64 -5.88
N LEU A 568 4.93 -8.19 -6.47
CA LEU A 568 3.58 -8.53 -5.99
C LEU A 568 3.31 -10.03 -5.98
N VAL A 569 3.71 -10.75 -7.04
CA VAL A 569 3.55 -12.21 -7.11
C VAL A 569 4.38 -12.89 -6.03
N THR A 570 5.63 -12.46 -5.85
CA THR A 570 6.53 -13.02 -4.83
C THR A 570 6.01 -12.79 -3.42
N THR A 571 5.53 -11.58 -3.12
CA THR A 571 4.91 -11.24 -1.83
C THR A 571 3.65 -12.06 -1.58
N ALA A 572 2.78 -12.23 -2.58
CA ALA A 572 1.59 -13.05 -2.45
C ALA A 572 1.91 -14.53 -2.18
N GLN A 573 2.94 -15.08 -2.82
CA GLN A 573 3.40 -16.45 -2.59
C GLN A 573 3.98 -16.63 -1.19
N ALA A 574 4.80 -15.68 -0.73
CA ALA A 574 5.39 -15.69 0.60
C ALA A 574 4.33 -15.57 1.69
N GLU A 575 3.35 -14.68 1.54
CA GLU A 575 2.26 -14.51 2.51
C GLU A 575 1.36 -15.75 2.66
N LEU A 576 1.25 -16.55 1.59
CA LEU A 576 0.42 -17.75 1.53
C LEU A 576 1.21 -19.05 1.78
N ASP A 577 2.51 -18.97 2.08
CA ASP A 577 3.43 -20.12 2.21
C ASP A 577 3.33 -21.09 1.01
N ASN A 578 3.13 -20.56 -0.21
CA ASN A 578 2.87 -21.38 -1.40
C ASN A 578 4.13 -21.56 -2.27
N ASN A 579 4.65 -22.79 -2.30
CA ASN A 579 5.85 -23.17 -3.06
C ASN A 579 5.56 -23.60 -4.51
N GLY A 580 4.66 -22.92 -5.22
CA GLY A 580 4.43 -23.11 -6.67
C GLY A 580 3.16 -23.86 -7.08
N GLY A 581 2.16 -23.96 -6.20
CA GLY A 581 0.82 -24.47 -6.52
C GLY A 581 -0.20 -23.37 -6.85
N SER A 582 -1.49 -23.70 -6.81
CA SER A 582 -2.58 -22.72 -6.96
C SER A 582 -2.67 -21.77 -5.75
N LEU A 583 -2.79 -20.47 -6.00
CA LEU A 583 -2.88 -19.40 -5.02
C LEU A 583 -4.33 -19.14 -4.59
N PRO A 584 -4.67 -19.30 -3.30
CA PRO A 584 -5.97 -18.91 -2.77
C PRO A 584 -6.07 -17.39 -2.62
N TYR A 585 -6.33 -16.68 -3.72
CA TYR A 585 -6.28 -15.20 -3.78
C TYR A 585 -7.25 -14.51 -2.80
N GLN A 586 -8.37 -15.14 -2.45
CA GLN A 586 -9.31 -14.61 -1.46
C GLN A 586 -8.69 -14.45 -0.07
N ARG A 587 -7.68 -15.27 0.27
CA ARG A 587 -6.99 -15.17 1.56
C ARG A 587 -6.10 -13.92 1.67
N LEU A 588 -5.67 -13.35 0.54
CA LEU A 588 -4.90 -12.10 0.52
C LEU A 588 -5.74 -10.89 0.96
N TYR A 589 -7.07 -11.01 0.90
CA TYR A 589 -8.02 -9.99 1.35
C TYR A 589 -8.49 -10.20 2.80
N THR A 590 -7.88 -11.13 3.54
CA THR A 590 -8.18 -11.30 4.96
C THR A 590 -7.48 -10.24 5.80
N GLU A 591 -8.21 -9.71 6.77
CA GLU A 591 -7.69 -8.76 7.75
C GLU A 591 -7.23 -9.51 9.01
N ASP A 592 -6.23 -8.96 9.69
CA ASP A 592 -5.80 -9.46 10.99
C ASP A 592 -6.77 -9.08 12.13
N ALA A 593 -6.44 -9.47 13.37
CA ALA A 593 -7.26 -9.16 14.55
C ALA A 593 -7.43 -7.65 14.83
N ASP A 594 -6.54 -6.82 14.27
CA ASP A 594 -6.57 -5.37 14.37
C ASP A 594 -7.22 -4.71 13.15
N GLY A 595 -7.70 -5.50 12.17
CA GLY A 595 -8.34 -5.00 10.96
C GLY A 595 -7.35 -4.50 9.90
N LYS A 596 -6.05 -4.81 10.02
CA LYS A 596 -5.01 -4.43 9.06
C LYS A 596 -4.93 -5.46 7.94
N HIS A 597 -4.67 -5.00 6.72
CA HIS A 597 -4.32 -5.88 5.62
C HIS A 597 -2.89 -6.42 5.78
N LYS A 598 -2.67 -7.59 5.18
CA LYS A 598 -1.36 -8.24 5.12
C LYS A 598 -0.45 -7.61 4.05
N ASP A 599 0.76 -8.11 3.97
CA ASP A 599 1.87 -7.52 3.21
C ASP A 599 1.55 -7.30 1.73
N PHE A 600 0.82 -8.21 1.09
CA PHE A 600 0.46 -8.08 -0.33
C PHE A 600 -0.35 -6.81 -0.62
N LEU A 601 -1.47 -6.59 0.09
CA LEU A 601 -2.30 -5.41 -0.15
C LEU A 601 -1.62 -4.12 0.30
N ASN A 602 -0.80 -4.18 1.35
CA ASN A 602 0.02 -3.02 1.76
C ASN A 602 1.04 -2.67 0.67
N LEU A 603 1.65 -3.67 0.02
CA LEU A 603 2.56 -3.46 -1.10
C LEU A 603 1.85 -2.85 -2.32
N VAL A 604 0.64 -3.31 -2.66
CA VAL A 604 -0.20 -2.70 -3.72
C VAL A 604 -0.42 -1.21 -3.45
N LYS A 605 -0.82 -0.84 -2.22
CA LYS A 605 -1.02 0.56 -1.83
C LYS A 605 0.27 1.37 -1.88
N LYS A 606 1.39 0.79 -1.40
CA LYS A 606 2.71 1.43 -1.39
C LYS A 606 3.23 1.70 -2.81
N GLN A 607 3.08 0.74 -3.71
CA GLN A 607 3.48 0.89 -5.11
C GLN A 607 2.63 1.96 -5.80
N ALA A 608 1.30 1.97 -5.61
CA ALA A 608 0.43 3.04 -6.14
C ALA A 608 0.81 4.43 -5.60
N SER A 609 1.13 4.55 -4.31
CA SER A 609 1.63 5.81 -3.74
C SER A 609 2.96 6.22 -4.38
N THR A 610 3.88 5.28 -4.59
CA THR A 610 5.18 5.54 -5.24
C THR A 610 5.00 6.01 -6.68
N GLU A 611 4.13 5.34 -7.45
CA GLU A 611 3.78 5.70 -8.82
C GLU A 611 3.19 7.13 -8.89
N ARG A 612 2.32 7.50 -7.96
CA ARG A 612 1.80 8.87 -7.83
C ARG A 612 2.92 9.88 -7.59
N HIS A 613 3.83 9.62 -6.65
CA HIS A 613 4.96 10.52 -6.38
C HIS A 613 5.86 10.67 -7.62
N MET A 614 6.11 9.57 -8.34
CA MET A 614 6.86 9.62 -9.60
C MET A 614 6.14 10.46 -10.66
N TYR A 615 4.82 10.33 -10.78
CA TYR A 615 4.02 11.10 -11.72
C TYR A 615 4.07 12.61 -11.42
N ILE A 616 3.92 13.00 -10.14
CA ILE A 616 4.07 14.41 -9.74
C ILE A 616 5.50 14.90 -9.93
N SER A 617 6.52 14.07 -9.69
CA SER A 617 7.92 14.43 -9.96
C SER A 617 8.19 14.68 -11.45
N GLN A 618 7.51 13.95 -12.35
CA GLN A 618 7.59 14.20 -13.79
C GLN A 618 6.94 15.54 -14.15
N LEU A 619 5.78 15.88 -13.55
CA LEU A 619 5.14 17.18 -13.70
C LEU A 619 6.07 18.31 -13.25
N ARG A 620 6.70 18.16 -12.10
CA ARG A 620 7.71 19.12 -11.61
C ARG A 620 8.85 19.33 -12.60
N THR A 621 9.31 18.26 -13.23
CA THR A 621 10.38 18.32 -14.25
C THR A 621 9.92 19.06 -15.50
N GLN A 622 8.69 18.82 -15.99
CA GLN A 622 8.14 19.53 -17.15
C GLN A 622 7.86 21.00 -16.91
N LEU A 623 7.50 21.37 -15.68
CA LEU A 623 7.28 22.77 -15.30
C LEU A 623 8.60 23.56 -15.19
N GLY A 624 9.75 22.91 -15.31
CA GLY A 624 11.06 23.54 -15.53
C GLY A 624 11.52 24.47 -14.40
N GLY A 625 11.00 24.29 -13.19
CA GLY A 625 11.30 25.17 -12.05
C GLY A 625 10.74 26.59 -12.18
N LYS A 626 9.69 26.81 -12.98
CA LYS A 626 8.90 28.05 -12.93
C LYS A 626 8.49 28.30 -11.47
N GLY A 627 8.75 29.50 -10.94
CA GLY A 627 8.37 29.84 -9.56
C GLY A 627 6.85 29.86 -9.38
N GLU A 628 6.14 30.37 -10.38
CA GLU A 628 4.68 30.43 -10.38
C GLU A 628 4.10 29.80 -11.66
N VAL A 629 2.93 29.17 -11.52
CA VAL A 629 2.22 28.46 -12.59
C VAL A 629 0.77 28.94 -12.71
N THR A 630 0.30 29.02 -13.95
CA THR A 630 -1.12 29.24 -14.28
C THR A 630 -1.84 27.92 -14.55
N VAL A 631 -3.18 27.96 -14.56
CA VAL A 631 -4.01 26.80 -14.96
C VAL A 631 -3.63 26.31 -16.37
N ALA A 632 -3.32 27.23 -17.29
CA ALA A 632 -2.92 26.90 -18.65
C ALA A 632 -1.55 26.18 -18.71
N ASP A 633 -0.58 26.63 -17.90
CA ASP A 633 0.74 25.98 -17.78
C ASP A 633 0.60 24.55 -17.26
N LEU A 634 -0.15 24.37 -16.17
CA LEU A 634 -0.34 23.06 -15.54
C LEU A 634 -1.12 22.12 -16.47
N ARG A 635 -2.16 22.62 -17.14
CA ARG A 635 -2.92 21.88 -18.17
C ARG A 635 -2.02 21.44 -19.32
N ALA A 636 -1.12 22.30 -19.79
CA ALA A 636 -0.16 21.95 -20.84
C ALA A 636 0.85 20.89 -20.37
N ALA A 637 1.35 21.00 -19.13
CA ALA A 637 2.25 20.02 -18.55
C ALA A 637 1.60 18.64 -18.43
N PHE A 638 0.36 18.56 -17.93
CA PHE A 638 -0.41 17.31 -17.88
C PHE A 638 -0.59 16.70 -19.27
N LYS A 639 -1.04 17.48 -20.27
CA LYS A 639 -1.24 16.98 -21.64
C LYS A 639 0.06 16.51 -22.30
N ASN A 640 1.20 17.06 -21.91
CA ASN A 640 2.50 16.64 -22.42
C ASN A 640 2.90 15.27 -21.81
N ILE A 641 2.73 15.09 -20.50
CA ILE A 641 3.16 13.88 -19.79
C ILE A 641 2.16 12.72 -19.92
N ASP A 642 0.88 13.04 -20.04
CA ASP A 642 -0.23 12.09 -20.14
C ASP A 642 -1.27 12.56 -21.18
N PRO A 643 -1.00 12.36 -22.48
CA PRO A 643 -1.92 12.74 -23.55
C PRO A 643 -3.25 11.96 -23.52
N SER A 644 -3.29 10.82 -22.83
CA SER A 644 -4.46 9.95 -22.67
C SER A 644 -5.41 10.39 -21.55
N LEU A 645 -5.02 11.39 -20.75
CA LEU A 645 -5.86 11.89 -19.66
C LEU A 645 -7.12 12.57 -20.23
N ASP A 646 -8.28 12.15 -19.75
CA ASP A 646 -9.55 12.72 -20.19
C ASP A 646 -9.75 14.14 -19.64
N ALA A 647 -10.51 14.95 -20.39
CA ALA A 647 -10.70 16.35 -20.05
C ALA A 647 -11.44 16.55 -18.71
N ILE A 648 -12.33 15.63 -18.33
CA ILE A 648 -13.13 15.75 -17.11
C ILE A 648 -12.24 15.54 -15.88
N THR A 649 -11.44 14.47 -15.90
CA THR A 649 -10.46 14.18 -14.85
C THR A 649 -9.41 15.29 -14.78
N LEU A 650 -8.90 15.77 -15.92
CA LEU A 650 -7.94 16.87 -15.94
C LEU A 650 -8.52 18.15 -15.31
N ASP A 651 -9.76 18.51 -15.65
CA ASP A 651 -10.40 19.70 -15.09
C ASP A 651 -10.66 19.55 -13.59
N TRP A 652 -11.04 18.36 -13.12
CA TRP A 652 -11.13 18.07 -11.68
C TRP A 652 -9.78 18.21 -10.98
N VAL A 653 -8.71 17.62 -11.52
CA VAL A 653 -7.35 17.72 -10.96
C VAL A 653 -6.88 19.17 -10.88
N LEU A 654 -7.13 19.97 -11.93
CA LEU A 654 -6.78 21.40 -11.94
C LEU A 654 -7.60 22.18 -10.91
N THR A 655 -8.89 21.88 -10.80
CA THR A 655 -9.79 22.50 -9.80
C THR A 655 -9.28 22.25 -8.38
N MET A 656 -8.82 21.02 -8.10
CA MET A 656 -8.22 20.65 -6.81
C MET A 656 -6.85 21.30 -6.58
N ALA A 657 -6.00 21.36 -7.60
CA ALA A 657 -4.67 21.97 -7.48
C ALA A 657 -4.74 23.46 -7.10
N PHE A 658 -5.69 24.20 -7.69
CA PHE A 658 -5.90 25.62 -7.43
C PHE A 658 -6.92 25.92 -6.32
N GLN A 659 -7.60 24.89 -5.77
CA GLN A 659 -8.65 25.01 -4.76
C GLN A 659 -9.79 25.98 -5.14
N ILE A 660 -10.23 25.89 -6.41
CA ILE A 660 -11.28 26.76 -6.96
C ILE A 660 -12.56 25.99 -7.22
N HIS A 661 -13.66 26.68 -7.54
CA HIS A 661 -14.87 26.02 -8.03
C HIS A 661 -14.75 25.69 -9.52
N GLN A 662 -15.33 24.55 -9.93
CA GLN A 662 -15.24 24.05 -11.32
C GLN A 662 -15.72 25.07 -12.37
N GLY A 663 -16.68 25.94 -12.03
CA GLY A 663 -17.19 26.99 -12.92
C GLY A 663 -16.23 28.17 -13.14
N GLU A 664 -15.19 28.31 -12.32
CA GLU A 664 -14.23 29.42 -12.35
C GLU A 664 -12.91 29.04 -13.04
N LEU A 665 -12.73 27.75 -13.37
CA LEU A 665 -11.48 27.19 -13.90
C LEU A 665 -10.98 27.91 -15.18
N GLU A 666 -11.87 28.27 -16.10
CA GLU A 666 -11.49 28.94 -17.36
C GLU A 666 -11.24 30.45 -17.19
N GLN A 667 -11.77 31.06 -16.13
CA GLN A 667 -11.65 32.48 -15.83
C GLN A 667 -10.50 32.77 -14.84
N HIS A 668 -9.98 31.73 -14.19
CA HIS A 668 -8.93 31.83 -13.20
C HIS A 668 -7.58 32.19 -13.86
N THR A 669 -7.14 33.43 -13.65
CA THR A 669 -5.88 33.96 -14.19
C THR A 669 -4.79 34.12 -13.13
N THR A 670 -5.10 33.85 -11.86
CA THR A 670 -4.17 33.99 -10.74
C THR A 670 -3.06 32.96 -10.84
N GLN A 671 -1.82 33.43 -10.66
CA GLN A 671 -0.62 32.61 -10.58
C GLN A 671 -0.50 32.01 -9.19
N MET A 672 -0.12 30.74 -9.11
CA MET A 672 0.11 30.03 -7.84
C MET A 672 1.57 29.55 -7.80
N ASP A 673 2.17 29.57 -6.61
CA ASP A 673 3.49 28.98 -6.41
C ASP A 673 3.50 27.51 -6.85
N THR A 674 4.49 27.14 -7.65
CA THR A 674 4.57 25.80 -8.25
C THR A 674 4.68 24.70 -7.22
N GLU A 675 5.41 24.94 -6.13
CA GLU A 675 5.57 23.95 -5.06
C GLU A 675 4.28 23.77 -4.29
N LEU A 676 3.54 24.85 -4.04
CA LEU A 676 2.21 24.78 -3.43
C LEU A 676 1.22 24.00 -4.30
N ALA A 677 1.19 24.27 -5.61
CA ALA A 677 0.32 23.54 -6.54
C ALA A 677 0.67 22.04 -6.60
N LEU A 678 1.95 21.69 -6.63
CA LEU A 678 2.40 20.29 -6.59
C LEU A 678 2.09 19.62 -5.25
N GLN A 679 2.16 20.35 -4.13
CA GLN A 679 1.74 19.85 -2.82
C GLN A 679 0.25 19.52 -2.78
N HIS A 680 -0.61 20.39 -3.33
CA HIS A 680 -2.04 20.10 -3.45
C HIS A 680 -2.30 18.87 -4.33
N LEU A 681 -1.54 18.70 -5.42
CA LEU A 681 -1.62 17.50 -6.27
C LEU A 681 -1.16 16.22 -5.56
N LEU A 682 -0.16 16.29 -4.68
CA LEU A 682 0.26 15.14 -3.86
C LEU A 682 -0.80 14.76 -2.81
N ALA A 683 -1.61 15.72 -2.37
CA ALA A 683 -2.68 15.52 -1.40
C ALA A 683 -3.89 14.79 -2.00
N ILE A 684 -4.06 14.73 -3.33
CA ILE A 684 -5.21 14.09 -4.00
C ILE A 684 -4.86 12.75 -4.67
N ASP A 685 -5.89 12.00 -5.09
CA ASP A 685 -5.72 10.76 -5.86
C ASP A 685 -5.52 11.03 -7.36
N VAL A 686 -4.30 11.41 -7.73
CA VAL A 686 -3.92 11.61 -9.14
C VAL A 686 -3.24 10.34 -9.66
N THR A 687 -3.87 9.74 -10.67
CA THR A 687 -3.33 8.56 -11.37
C THR A 687 -3.08 8.89 -12.84
N ARG A 688 -2.12 8.16 -13.41
CA ARG A 688 -1.75 8.26 -14.83
C ARG A 688 -2.72 7.40 -15.66
N ALA A 689 -3.28 7.97 -16.72
CA ALA A 689 -4.26 7.33 -17.59
C ALA A 689 -3.62 6.43 -18.66
N GLY A 690 -2.43 6.77 -19.17
CA GLY A 690 -1.74 5.95 -20.18
C GLY A 690 -0.22 5.97 -20.09
N PRO A 691 0.45 5.23 -20.99
CA PRO A 691 1.89 5.03 -20.93
C PRO A 691 2.62 6.37 -21.05
N ALA A 692 3.78 6.48 -20.38
CA ALA A 692 4.63 7.66 -20.55
C ALA A 692 5.00 7.84 -22.02
N PRO A 693 4.94 9.08 -22.55
CA PRO A 693 5.42 9.35 -23.90
C PRO A 693 6.89 8.91 -23.99
N GLN A 694 7.22 8.19 -25.06
CA GLN A 694 8.61 7.85 -25.36
C GLN A 694 9.37 9.18 -25.50
N GLN A 695 10.33 9.41 -24.62
CA GLN A 695 11.30 10.49 -24.82
C GLN A 695 12.18 10.03 -25.98
N ASP A 696 12.00 10.68 -27.14
CA ASP A 696 12.88 10.52 -28.30
C ASP A 696 14.32 10.97 -27.97
#